data_AF-A0A9D7N3S5-F1
#
_entry.id   AF-A0A9D7N3S5-F1
#
_cell.length_a   1.000
_cell.length_b   1.000
_cell.length_c   1.000
_cell.angle_alpha   90.00
_cell.angle_beta   90.00
_cell.angle_gamma   90.00
#
_symmetry.space_group_name_H-M   'P 1'
#
loop_
_entity.id
_entity.type
_entity.pdbx_description
1 polymer ?
#
loop_
_entity_poly.entity_id
_entity_poly.type
_entity_poly.pdbx_seq_one_letter_code
_entity_poly.pdbx_strand_id
1 'polypeptide(L)'
;MSSPLSRSPFAFGLAFALAFALNAPPARAVAETDAPWTGWLRLGPVAVPPAAFAERASAEPRLEVAGLWPAAGDRVSWPGRGELRWESLYVGAGKLLVGPADLSAAHAAEVWLASYLGVARFTKLALELDGGAELSLWLDGEPLALESVGSGKQRARLALTTGDHLLVLRSFRPQAPGLWELHARWKSELGDERPSLGVQPARRLRLDDVIDVDEVEGLELAPDGKHLAIRYVFPAVPAPHSARWLEIRRVADGALLRSTRGAGALSGFAWGPEGDRFAFTERASGGVSIWIEELASGERRRVAEGLQSFAGLRWKPSGDGFVIALSTESPADPRGVQLLRGFADRLPGARERTQLFELSLSGVRRRLTGGELSCELQDLSKDGKRALIERVHAEKPPRELSESELCELDLENLSVKPLFKTSWFSSARYDKQGERLLVLAGPSAFGGAGRGVPEGVIANDYDTQAYLYELASGAVQPLTKDAALTIEWGTWSESGEQLVFRAQLGSYVRHVVYELASKTWRELPATSEVATSSTLGADVLACAASGAVEPTAIHVQTAVAGGAPRLLLRPNEARLAHLRLGAVETYRAKLANGEELDGYVLLPVDFDPSRRYPCIVNYYAGTAPVSRDFAGRYPKSWWAAQGYVVYVLQPSGSTGFGQAFSARHVNNWGRITTGEIVECVQRFLDAHPYVDRAKVGCIGASYGGFSTLLLLTHTELFAGAVSHAGISSLASYWGEGYWGATYSSVASANSFPWNARELYVEQSALYRADRIKTPLLLIHGTVDTNVPVGESEQMYTALRLLGREVEYLRVEGENHHVVSYAKRKLWMQSIVAWFDRTLKGEPEWWKQLYDGRG
;
A
#
# COMPACT_ATOMS: atom_id res chain seq x y z
N MET A 1 -9.89 19.93 61.19
CA MET A 1 -11.02 19.25 61.85
C MET A 1 -12.24 20.14 61.77
N SER A 2 -13.42 19.50 61.59
CA SER A 2 -14.75 19.96 62.00
C SER A 2 -15.35 21.24 61.37
N SER A 3 -16.27 21.00 60.43
CA SER A 3 -17.61 21.63 60.27
C SER A 3 -18.29 21.93 61.65
N PRO A 4 -19.38 22.75 61.82
CA PRO A 4 -20.43 22.99 60.80
C PRO A 4 -21.33 24.27 60.90
N LEU A 5 -22.25 24.41 59.91
CA LEU A 5 -23.68 24.87 59.99
C LEU A 5 -23.98 26.35 60.41
N SER A 6 -24.99 27.10 59.93
CA SER A 6 -26.31 26.79 59.34
C SER A 6 -27.03 28.01 58.69
N ARG A 7 -27.84 27.74 57.64
CA ARG A 7 -29.20 28.26 57.26
C ARG A 7 -29.39 29.77 56.94
N SER A 8 -30.19 30.22 55.94
CA SER A 8 -31.48 29.71 55.44
C SER A 8 -31.79 30.07 53.94
N PRO A 9 -32.86 29.49 53.33
CA PRO A 9 -33.31 29.65 51.93
C PRO A 9 -34.75 30.24 51.75
N PHE A 10 -35.15 30.61 50.51
CA PHE A 10 -36.50 30.66 49.87
C PHE A 10 -36.31 31.24 48.44
N ALA A 11 -37.04 31.00 47.34
CA ALA A 11 -37.89 29.95 46.77
C ALA A 11 -38.28 30.41 45.32
N PHE A 12 -39.00 29.57 44.56
CA PHE A 12 -39.54 29.68 43.18
C PHE A 12 -38.56 29.27 42.06
N GLY A 13 -38.91 28.42 41.09
CA GLY A 13 -40.21 27.87 40.71
C GLY A 13 -40.34 27.85 39.17
N LEU A 14 -39.98 26.71 38.57
CA LEU A 14 -40.48 26.10 37.33
C LEU A 14 -40.97 27.01 36.16
N ALA A 15 -40.19 27.09 35.06
CA ALA A 15 -40.68 27.20 33.68
C ALA A 15 -39.53 26.92 32.67
N PHE A 16 -39.87 26.36 31.51
CA PHE A 16 -39.03 26.06 30.33
C PHE A 16 -38.32 24.70 30.26
N ALA A 17 -39.09 23.70 29.82
CA ALA A 17 -38.57 22.60 29.01
C ALA A 17 -39.57 22.32 27.87
N LEU A 18 -39.48 23.08 26.76
CA LEU A 18 -40.07 22.71 25.47
C LEU A 18 -39.62 23.70 24.38
N ALA A 19 -38.63 23.30 23.57
CA ALA A 19 -38.45 23.66 22.16
C ALA A 19 -37.01 23.33 21.70
N PHE A 20 -36.74 22.07 21.31
CA PHE A 20 -35.72 21.71 20.30
C PHE A 20 -35.92 20.25 19.87
N ALA A 21 -37.04 19.99 19.22
CA ALA A 21 -37.25 18.82 18.40
C ALA A 21 -38.38 19.19 17.44
N LEU A 22 -38.05 19.53 16.19
CA LEU A 22 -38.97 19.52 15.03
C LEU A 22 -38.19 19.99 13.80
N ASN A 23 -37.48 19.03 13.17
CA ASN A 23 -37.31 18.89 11.72
C ASN A 23 -36.53 17.59 11.41
N ALA A 24 -36.97 16.49 12.03
CA ALA A 24 -36.69 15.16 11.47
C ALA A 24 -37.83 14.85 10.49
N PRO A 25 -37.57 14.44 9.24
CA PRO A 25 -38.63 13.93 8.38
C PRO A 25 -39.31 12.74 9.09
N PRO A 26 -40.62 12.55 8.93
CA PRO A 26 -41.33 11.45 9.57
C PRO A 26 -40.67 10.13 9.16
N ALA A 27 -40.37 9.27 10.13
CA ALA A 27 -39.94 7.90 9.88
C ALA A 27 -41.01 7.25 8.98
N ARG A 28 -40.66 7.03 7.71
CA ARG A 28 -41.49 6.23 6.80
C ARG A 28 -41.67 4.87 7.47
N ALA A 29 -42.92 4.47 7.71
CA ALA A 29 -43.22 3.09 8.03
C ALA A 29 -42.69 2.22 6.88
N VAL A 30 -41.60 1.51 7.14
CA VAL A 30 -40.91 0.68 6.15
C VAL A 30 -41.76 -0.57 5.93
N ALA A 31 -42.25 -0.76 4.70
CA ALA A 31 -42.87 -2.02 4.32
C ALA A 31 -41.79 -3.09 4.29
N GLU A 32 -41.94 -4.15 5.08
CA GLU A 32 -41.01 -5.27 5.06
C GLU A 32 -41.05 -5.98 3.69
N THR A 33 -39.97 -5.89 2.92
CA THR A 33 -39.83 -6.65 1.68
C THR A 33 -39.33 -8.06 1.99
N ASP A 34 -40.20 -9.05 1.91
CA ASP A 34 -39.86 -10.48 1.93
C ASP A 34 -39.93 -11.02 0.49
N ALA A 35 -38.81 -11.52 -0.03
CA ALA A 35 -38.69 -11.96 -1.42
C ALA A 35 -37.92 -13.29 -1.56
N PRO A 36 -38.27 -14.11 -2.57
CA PRO A 36 -37.57 -15.35 -2.85
C PRO A 36 -36.15 -15.11 -3.37
N TRP A 37 -35.22 -16.02 -3.05
CA TRP A 37 -33.88 -16.06 -3.63
C TRP A 37 -33.87 -16.89 -4.92
N THR A 38 -33.63 -16.26 -6.06
CA THR A 38 -33.99 -16.85 -7.36
C THR A 38 -32.84 -17.39 -8.22
N GLY A 39 -31.58 -16.97 -7.99
CA GLY A 39 -30.45 -17.34 -8.85
C GLY A 39 -29.35 -18.11 -8.10
N TRP A 40 -29.08 -19.34 -8.52
CA TRP A 40 -28.06 -20.20 -7.93
C TRP A 40 -27.19 -20.89 -8.99
N LEU A 41 -25.90 -21.01 -8.73
CA LEU A 41 -25.05 -22.03 -9.31
C LEU A 41 -25.13 -23.27 -8.43
N ARG A 42 -25.27 -24.45 -9.04
CA ARG A 42 -25.34 -25.74 -8.34
C ARG A 42 -24.15 -26.61 -8.69
N LEU A 43 -23.49 -27.18 -7.69
CA LEU A 43 -22.48 -28.23 -7.84
C LEU A 43 -22.96 -29.48 -7.09
N GLY A 44 -23.03 -30.60 -7.79
CA GLY A 44 -23.69 -31.81 -7.31
C GLY A 44 -25.19 -31.81 -7.62
N PRO A 45 -25.99 -32.65 -6.96
CA PRO A 45 -25.70 -33.38 -5.71
C PRO A 45 -24.73 -34.55 -5.88
N VAL A 46 -23.98 -34.86 -4.83
CA VAL A 46 -23.02 -35.96 -4.78
C VAL A 46 -23.21 -36.83 -3.54
N ALA A 47 -23.07 -38.14 -3.72
CA ALA A 47 -23.10 -39.08 -2.61
C ALA A 47 -21.84 -38.91 -1.74
N VAL A 48 -22.05 -38.90 -0.43
CA VAL A 48 -21.02 -38.79 0.60
C VAL A 48 -20.98 -40.13 1.34
N PRO A 49 -20.12 -41.08 0.93
CA PRO A 49 -19.98 -42.32 1.68
C PRO A 49 -19.38 -42.03 3.07
N PRO A 50 -19.70 -42.86 4.09
CA PRO A 50 -19.02 -42.81 5.37
C PRO A 50 -17.52 -43.08 5.22
N ALA A 51 -16.72 -42.45 6.07
CA ALA A 51 -15.31 -42.79 6.19
C ALA A 51 -15.16 -44.24 6.65
N ALA A 52 -14.01 -44.87 6.38
CA ALA A 52 -13.73 -46.20 6.91
C ALA A 52 -13.92 -46.22 8.44
N PHE A 53 -14.61 -47.25 8.95
CA PHE A 53 -14.96 -47.41 10.37
C PHE A 53 -15.95 -46.39 10.95
N ALA A 54 -16.49 -45.48 10.14
CA ALA A 54 -17.58 -44.60 10.57
C ALA A 54 -18.93 -45.25 10.29
N GLU A 55 -19.81 -45.26 11.29
CA GLU A 55 -21.20 -45.73 11.13
C GLU A 55 -22.08 -44.74 10.35
N ARG A 56 -21.62 -43.48 10.19
CA ARG A 56 -22.34 -42.40 9.48
C ARG A 56 -21.39 -41.55 8.64
N ALA A 57 -21.94 -40.91 7.61
CA ALA A 57 -21.19 -39.96 6.79
C ALA A 57 -20.84 -38.68 7.57
N SER A 58 -19.66 -38.14 7.30
CA SER A 58 -19.18 -36.90 7.91
C SER A 58 -19.90 -35.69 7.29
N ALA A 59 -20.28 -34.74 8.15
CA ALA A 59 -20.77 -33.43 7.76
C ALA A 59 -19.62 -32.44 7.45
N GLU A 60 -18.37 -32.89 7.38
CA GLU A 60 -17.25 -32.01 7.04
C GLU A 60 -17.34 -31.51 5.58
N PRO A 61 -17.10 -30.21 5.33
CA PRO A 61 -17.12 -29.67 3.98
C PRO A 61 -15.93 -30.21 3.17
N ARG A 62 -16.22 -30.73 1.96
CA ARG A 62 -15.20 -31.26 1.03
C ARG A 62 -14.66 -30.24 0.02
N LEU A 63 -15.26 -29.06 -0.05
CA LEU A 63 -14.87 -27.98 -0.94
C LEU A 63 -14.32 -26.81 -0.10
N GLU A 64 -13.16 -26.30 -0.50
CA GLU A 64 -12.60 -25.07 0.06
C GLU A 64 -13.30 -23.85 -0.54
N VAL A 65 -13.89 -23.02 0.33
CA VAL A 65 -14.70 -21.86 -0.09
C VAL A 65 -13.87 -20.57 -0.12
N ALA A 66 -12.76 -20.52 0.61
CA ALA A 66 -11.86 -19.38 0.60
C ALA A 66 -11.29 -19.17 -0.81
N GLY A 67 -11.50 -17.98 -1.38
CA GLY A 67 -11.04 -17.63 -2.73
C GLY A 67 -11.83 -18.26 -3.88
N LEU A 68 -12.94 -18.96 -3.60
CA LEU A 68 -13.82 -19.54 -4.61
C LEU A 68 -14.59 -18.43 -5.36
N TRP A 69 -14.68 -18.52 -6.70
CA TRP A 69 -15.46 -17.62 -7.56
C TRP A 69 -16.10 -18.39 -8.71
N PRO A 70 -17.10 -19.25 -8.43
CA PRO A 70 -17.56 -20.21 -9.42
C PRO A 70 -18.33 -19.50 -10.54
N ALA A 71 -18.09 -19.92 -11.77
CA ALA A 71 -18.86 -19.59 -12.96
C ALA A 71 -19.62 -20.81 -13.46
N ALA A 72 -20.70 -20.58 -14.20
CA ALA A 72 -21.42 -21.66 -14.88
C ALA A 72 -20.49 -22.39 -15.87
N GLY A 73 -20.42 -23.72 -15.76
CA GLY A 73 -19.55 -24.57 -16.56
C GLY A 73 -18.19 -24.86 -15.94
N ASP A 74 -17.79 -24.14 -14.88
CA ASP A 74 -16.55 -24.40 -14.17
C ASP A 74 -16.53 -25.83 -13.63
N ARG A 75 -15.35 -26.44 -13.72
CA ARG A 75 -15.13 -27.86 -13.42
C ARG A 75 -14.44 -28.00 -12.07
N VAL A 76 -14.97 -28.88 -11.23
CA VAL A 76 -14.38 -29.21 -9.92
C VAL A 76 -14.00 -30.67 -9.92
N SER A 77 -12.71 -30.95 -9.72
CA SER A 77 -12.25 -32.33 -9.49
C SER A 77 -12.77 -32.81 -8.14
N TRP A 78 -13.57 -33.88 -8.16
CA TRP A 78 -14.23 -34.43 -6.99
C TRP A 78 -13.68 -35.82 -6.64
N PRO A 79 -13.03 -35.97 -5.48
CA PRO A 79 -12.49 -37.26 -5.05
C PRO A 79 -13.54 -38.38 -5.07
N GLY A 80 -13.27 -39.46 -5.80
CA GLY A 80 -14.15 -40.64 -5.89
C GLY A 80 -15.35 -40.53 -6.85
N ARG A 81 -15.56 -39.39 -7.53
CA ARG A 81 -16.64 -39.19 -8.52
C ARG A 81 -16.17 -38.72 -9.89
N GLY A 82 -14.93 -38.23 -10.01
CA GLY A 82 -14.42 -37.60 -11.23
C GLY A 82 -14.67 -36.10 -11.23
N GLU A 83 -15.05 -35.52 -12.35
CA GLU A 83 -15.25 -34.06 -12.50
C GLU A 83 -16.73 -33.69 -12.33
N LEU A 84 -17.02 -32.71 -11.46
CA LEU A 84 -18.33 -32.07 -11.36
C LEU A 84 -18.32 -30.71 -12.07
N ARG A 85 -19.50 -30.20 -12.40
CA ARG A 85 -19.65 -28.87 -13.02
C ARG A 85 -20.63 -28.00 -12.27
N TRP A 86 -20.33 -26.71 -12.20
CA TRP A 86 -21.26 -25.70 -11.74
C TRP A 86 -22.34 -25.44 -12.80
N GLU A 87 -23.60 -25.60 -12.44
CA GLU A 87 -24.74 -25.44 -13.34
C GLU A 87 -25.60 -24.25 -12.91
N SER A 88 -25.92 -23.37 -13.86
CA SER A 88 -26.87 -22.27 -13.61
C SER A 88 -28.28 -22.82 -13.38
N LEU A 89 -28.90 -22.33 -12.33
CA LEU A 89 -30.24 -22.74 -11.95
C LEU A 89 -31.03 -21.52 -11.43
N TYR A 90 -32.17 -21.28 -12.06
CA TYR A 90 -33.11 -20.23 -11.68
C TYR A 90 -34.37 -20.86 -11.09
N VAL A 91 -34.74 -20.45 -9.88
CA VAL A 91 -35.87 -21.02 -9.13
C VAL A 91 -37.01 -20.04 -8.98
N GLY A 92 -38.19 -20.45 -9.44
CA GLY A 92 -39.45 -19.75 -9.17
C GLY A 92 -39.84 -19.88 -7.70
N ALA A 93 -40.27 -18.77 -7.09
CA ALA A 93 -40.72 -18.70 -5.69
C ALA A 93 -39.69 -19.11 -4.60
N GLY A 94 -38.39 -19.17 -4.94
CA GLY A 94 -37.32 -19.44 -3.96
C GLY A 94 -37.24 -20.90 -3.51
N LYS A 95 -37.93 -21.80 -4.23
CA LYS A 95 -37.95 -23.24 -3.99
C LYS A 95 -36.93 -23.93 -4.88
N LEU A 96 -35.91 -24.52 -4.27
CA LEU A 96 -34.87 -25.29 -4.93
C LEU A 96 -35.06 -26.79 -4.67
N LEU A 97 -35.25 -27.56 -5.73
CA LEU A 97 -35.21 -29.02 -5.66
C LEU A 97 -33.76 -29.50 -5.77
N VAL A 98 -33.29 -30.16 -4.73
CA VAL A 98 -31.92 -30.66 -4.62
C VAL A 98 -31.96 -32.19 -4.53
N GLY A 99 -31.31 -32.87 -5.46
CA GLY A 99 -31.25 -34.33 -5.51
C GLY A 99 -31.29 -34.82 -6.97
N PRO A 100 -30.66 -35.94 -7.33
CA PRO A 100 -30.96 -36.63 -8.57
C PRO A 100 -32.16 -37.56 -8.36
N ALA A 101 -32.89 -37.87 -9.43
CA ALA A 101 -33.94 -38.88 -9.38
C ALA A 101 -33.39 -40.31 -9.10
N ASP A 102 -32.06 -40.50 -9.21
CA ASP A 102 -31.38 -41.81 -9.30
C ASP A 102 -30.29 -42.03 -8.21
N LEU A 103 -30.39 -41.39 -7.04
CA LEU A 103 -29.60 -41.82 -5.88
C LEU A 103 -30.34 -42.97 -5.20
N SER A 104 -29.74 -44.17 -5.24
CA SER A 104 -30.27 -45.34 -4.53
C SER A 104 -30.44 -45.03 -3.03
N ALA A 105 -31.46 -45.61 -2.42
CA ALA A 105 -32.08 -45.22 -1.14
C ALA A 105 -31.19 -45.33 0.14
N ALA A 106 -29.86 -45.35 0.04
CA ALA A 106 -28.97 -45.69 1.15
C ALA A 106 -27.73 -44.78 1.33
N HIS A 107 -27.62 -43.63 0.64
CA HIS A 107 -26.42 -42.78 0.75
C HIS A 107 -26.74 -41.38 1.30
N ALA A 108 -25.85 -40.86 2.16
CA ALA A 108 -25.82 -39.43 2.48
C ALA A 108 -25.46 -38.64 1.22
N ALA A 109 -25.92 -37.41 1.10
CA ALA A 109 -25.65 -36.57 -0.05
C ALA A 109 -25.40 -35.12 0.34
N GLU A 110 -24.59 -34.43 -0.44
CA GLU A 110 -24.43 -32.97 -0.34
C GLU A 110 -24.64 -32.29 -1.69
N VAL A 111 -25.09 -31.05 -1.61
CA VAL A 111 -25.07 -30.09 -2.72
C VAL A 111 -24.35 -28.84 -2.25
N TRP A 112 -23.70 -28.18 -3.21
CA TRP A 112 -23.14 -26.86 -3.04
C TRP A 112 -23.86 -25.88 -3.94
N LEU A 113 -24.20 -24.74 -3.38
CA LEU A 113 -24.92 -23.67 -4.06
C LEU A 113 -24.11 -22.39 -3.92
N ALA A 114 -23.99 -21.64 -5.00
CA ALA A 114 -23.34 -20.33 -5.00
C ALA A 114 -24.26 -19.29 -5.61
N SER A 115 -24.27 -18.08 -5.07
CA SER A 115 -25.06 -16.97 -5.61
C SER A 115 -24.32 -15.66 -5.43
N TYR A 116 -24.48 -14.77 -6.41
CA TYR A 116 -23.89 -13.44 -6.39
C TYR A 116 -24.94 -12.42 -6.01
N LEU A 117 -24.54 -11.53 -5.11
CA LEU A 117 -25.39 -10.58 -4.40
C LEU A 117 -24.79 -9.19 -4.58
N GLY A 118 -25.48 -8.32 -5.32
CA GLY A 118 -25.07 -6.93 -5.52
C GLY A 118 -25.89 -5.97 -4.67
N VAL A 119 -25.23 -5.07 -3.95
CA VAL A 119 -25.85 -3.99 -3.17
C VAL A 119 -25.26 -2.63 -3.58
N ALA A 120 -26.11 -1.60 -3.61
CA ALA A 120 -25.73 -0.26 -4.05
C ALA A 120 -25.23 0.66 -2.92
N ARG A 121 -25.46 0.24 -1.67
CA ARG A 121 -25.04 0.89 -0.43
C ARG A 121 -24.85 -0.15 0.66
N PHE A 122 -24.45 0.26 1.86
CA PHE A 122 -24.42 -0.65 2.99
C PHE A 122 -25.83 -1.15 3.32
N THR A 123 -26.02 -2.47 3.32
CA THR A 123 -27.32 -3.12 3.50
C THR A 123 -27.23 -4.19 4.59
N LYS A 124 -28.27 -4.29 5.43
CA LYS A 124 -28.48 -5.44 6.32
C LYS A 124 -29.61 -6.32 5.79
N LEU A 125 -29.33 -7.60 5.60
CA LEU A 125 -30.32 -8.58 5.15
C LEU A 125 -30.42 -9.72 6.17
N ALA A 126 -31.63 -10.21 6.41
CA ALA A 126 -31.87 -11.50 7.01
C ALA A 126 -32.13 -12.53 5.90
N LEU A 127 -31.30 -13.57 5.81
CA LEU A 127 -31.50 -14.73 4.94
C LEU A 127 -32.18 -15.83 5.75
N GLU A 128 -33.38 -16.22 5.36
CA GLU A 128 -34.12 -17.35 5.92
C GLU A 128 -33.98 -18.57 5.02
N LEU A 129 -33.55 -19.68 5.62
CA LEU A 129 -33.34 -20.97 4.98
C LEU A 129 -34.24 -22.02 5.63
N ASP A 130 -34.87 -22.86 4.82
CA ASP A 130 -35.71 -23.97 5.26
C ASP A 130 -35.41 -25.19 4.38
N GLY A 131 -35.12 -26.35 4.96
CA GLY A 131 -34.78 -27.50 4.10
C GLY A 131 -34.51 -28.87 4.74
N GLY A 132 -34.83 -29.08 6.03
CA GLY A 132 -34.72 -30.41 6.67
C GLY A 132 -33.34 -31.09 6.60
N ALA A 133 -32.29 -30.33 6.29
CA ALA A 133 -30.91 -30.76 6.08
C ALA A 133 -29.95 -29.94 6.97
N GLU A 134 -28.73 -30.44 7.15
CA GLU A 134 -27.66 -29.68 7.79
C GLU A 134 -27.12 -28.65 6.81
N LEU A 135 -27.15 -27.37 7.21
CA LEU A 135 -26.73 -26.26 6.36
C LEU A 135 -25.42 -25.65 6.87
N SER A 136 -24.57 -25.24 5.93
CA SER A 136 -23.39 -24.42 6.21
C SER A 136 -23.35 -23.29 5.21
N LEU A 137 -23.09 -22.07 5.69
CA LEU A 137 -23.18 -20.86 4.89
C LEU A 137 -21.87 -20.09 4.98
N TRP A 138 -21.43 -19.53 3.87
CA TRP A 138 -20.29 -18.63 3.79
C TRP A 138 -20.67 -17.37 3.01
N LEU A 139 -20.14 -16.24 3.44
CA LEU A 139 -20.20 -14.97 2.72
C LEU A 139 -18.77 -14.55 2.42
N ASP A 140 -18.46 -14.35 1.15
CA ASP A 140 -17.16 -13.90 0.67
C ASP A 140 -15.97 -14.81 1.06
N GLY A 141 -16.25 -16.08 1.36
CA GLY A 141 -15.26 -17.06 1.83
C GLY A 141 -15.30 -17.29 3.34
N GLU A 142 -15.91 -16.38 4.11
CA GLU A 142 -15.97 -16.44 5.57
C GLU A 142 -17.23 -17.17 6.05
N PRO A 143 -17.13 -18.11 7.00
CA PRO A 143 -18.27 -18.85 7.51
C PRO A 143 -19.25 -17.93 8.27
N LEU A 144 -20.54 -18.14 8.07
CA LEU A 144 -21.62 -17.42 8.75
C LEU A 144 -22.35 -18.31 9.75
N ALA A 145 -22.70 -17.73 10.89
CA ALA A 145 -23.54 -18.37 11.88
C ALA A 145 -25.00 -18.47 11.40
N LEU A 146 -25.64 -19.60 11.69
CA LEU A 146 -27.04 -19.87 11.40
C LEU A 146 -27.82 -20.02 12.71
N GLU A 147 -28.75 -19.09 12.95
CA GLU A 147 -29.64 -19.10 14.11
C GLU A 147 -30.88 -19.95 13.83
N SER A 148 -31.27 -20.82 14.76
CA SER A 148 -32.55 -21.55 14.64
C SER A 148 -33.72 -20.62 14.99
N VAL A 149 -34.70 -20.51 14.08
CA VAL A 149 -35.87 -19.62 14.22
C VAL A 149 -37.21 -20.38 14.18
N GLY A 150 -37.19 -21.71 14.21
CA GLY A 150 -38.39 -22.56 14.24
C GLY A 150 -38.10 -24.01 13.85
N SER A 151 -39.14 -24.83 13.67
CA SER A 151 -39.00 -26.23 13.27
C SER A 151 -38.40 -26.35 11.85
N GLY A 152 -37.08 -26.53 11.75
CA GLY A 152 -36.35 -26.72 10.49
C GLY A 152 -35.93 -25.43 9.78
N LYS A 153 -36.27 -24.26 10.31
CA LYS A 153 -35.92 -22.94 9.74
C LYS A 153 -34.69 -22.35 10.42
N GLN A 154 -33.76 -21.87 9.61
CA GLN A 154 -32.55 -21.20 10.03
C GLN A 154 -32.47 -19.79 9.46
N ARG A 155 -31.81 -18.88 10.17
CA ARG A 155 -31.61 -17.50 9.73
C ARG A 155 -30.13 -17.12 9.83
N ALA A 156 -29.62 -16.47 8.80
CA ALA A 156 -28.35 -15.74 8.84
C ALA A 156 -28.61 -14.24 8.70
N ARG A 157 -27.82 -13.42 9.39
CA ARG A 157 -27.81 -11.97 9.19
C ARG A 157 -26.58 -11.57 8.39
N LEU A 158 -26.79 -10.80 7.34
CA LEU A 158 -25.77 -10.36 6.39
C LEU A 158 -25.59 -8.85 6.58
N ALA A 159 -24.36 -8.42 6.85
CA ALA A 159 -23.97 -7.01 6.83
C ALA A 159 -23.09 -6.79 5.60
N LEU A 160 -23.64 -6.11 4.61
CA LEU A 160 -23.07 -6.04 3.27
C LEU A 160 -22.61 -4.61 3.00
N THR A 161 -21.35 -4.45 2.63
CA THR A 161 -20.83 -3.17 2.14
C THR A 161 -21.27 -2.92 0.70
N THR A 162 -21.19 -1.70 0.18
CA THR A 162 -21.45 -1.44 -1.24
C THR A 162 -20.60 -2.36 -2.12
N GLY A 163 -21.21 -3.08 -3.07
CA GLY A 163 -20.48 -3.96 -3.98
C GLY A 163 -21.20 -5.26 -4.29
N ASP A 164 -20.43 -6.22 -4.79
CA ASP A 164 -20.90 -7.55 -5.19
C ASP A 164 -20.25 -8.60 -4.27
N HIS A 165 -21.05 -9.48 -3.70
CA HIS A 165 -20.70 -10.48 -2.69
C HIS A 165 -21.01 -11.89 -3.17
N LEU A 166 -20.22 -12.86 -2.73
CA LEU A 166 -20.46 -14.28 -2.99
C LEU A 166 -21.07 -14.95 -1.76
N LEU A 167 -22.26 -15.52 -1.92
CA LEU A 167 -22.88 -16.40 -0.93
C LEU A 167 -22.67 -17.85 -1.37
N VAL A 168 -22.10 -18.69 -0.49
CA VAL A 168 -21.99 -20.14 -0.71
C VAL A 168 -22.77 -20.86 0.35
N LEU A 169 -23.62 -21.79 -0.06
CA LEU A 169 -24.45 -22.62 0.80
C LEU A 169 -24.17 -24.09 0.51
N ARG A 170 -23.81 -24.84 1.55
CA ARG A 170 -23.77 -26.29 1.53
C ARG A 170 -25.01 -26.82 2.22
N SER A 171 -25.67 -27.79 1.59
CA SER A 171 -26.75 -28.57 2.19
C SER A 171 -26.32 -30.04 2.23
N PHE A 172 -26.13 -30.57 3.44
CA PHE A 172 -25.77 -31.97 3.69
C PHE A 172 -26.95 -32.73 4.30
N ARG A 173 -27.28 -33.89 3.73
CA ARG A 173 -28.35 -34.76 4.19
C ARG A 173 -27.79 -36.13 4.55
N PRO A 174 -27.83 -36.56 5.82
CA PRO A 174 -27.16 -37.80 6.28
C PRO A 174 -27.86 -39.09 5.84
N GLN A 175 -29.14 -39.06 5.46
CA GLN A 175 -29.92 -40.20 4.96
C GLN A 175 -30.90 -39.69 3.88
N ALA A 176 -30.72 -40.07 2.61
CA ALA A 176 -31.48 -39.50 1.50
C ALA A 176 -32.14 -40.55 0.58
N PRO A 177 -33.40 -40.95 0.85
CA PRO A 177 -34.28 -41.39 -0.22
C PRO A 177 -34.86 -40.15 -0.94
N GLY A 178 -34.60 -40.03 -2.25
CA GLY A 178 -35.25 -39.06 -3.14
C GLY A 178 -34.80 -37.59 -3.02
N LEU A 179 -35.51 -36.72 -3.75
CA LEU A 179 -35.33 -35.26 -3.76
C LEU A 179 -35.60 -34.65 -2.37
N TRP A 180 -34.84 -33.62 -1.98
CA TRP A 180 -35.21 -32.73 -0.87
C TRP A 180 -35.31 -31.29 -1.34
N GLU A 181 -36.13 -30.52 -0.63
CA GLU A 181 -36.43 -29.13 -0.98
C GLU A 181 -35.63 -28.20 -0.07
N LEU A 182 -35.07 -27.16 -0.65
CA LEU A 182 -34.48 -26.03 0.05
C LEU A 182 -35.23 -24.77 -0.34
N HIS A 183 -35.69 -24.00 0.64
CA HIS A 183 -36.28 -22.68 0.44
C HIS A 183 -35.32 -21.62 0.97
N ALA A 184 -35.08 -20.60 0.16
CA ALA A 184 -34.29 -19.45 0.54
C ALA A 184 -35.07 -18.15 0.28
N ARG A 185 -35.21 -17.33 1.31
CA ARG A 185 -35.87 -16.02 1.26
C ARG A 185 -35.00 -14.99 1.95
N TRP A 186 -35.06 -13.75 1.50
CA TRP A 186 -34.35 -12.66 2.15
C TRP A 186 -35.32 -11.56 2.54
N LYS A 187 -34.96 -10.87 3.62
CA LYS A 187 -35.66 -9.70 4.14
C LYS A 187 -34.66 -8.58 4.41
N SER A 188 -34.97 -7.38 3.94
CA SER A 188 -34.16 -6.18 4.24
C SER A 188 -34.47 -5.68 5.65
N GLU A 189 -33.43 -5.34 6.41
CA GLU A 189 -33.55 -4.72 7.74
C GLU A 189 -33.46 -3.18 7.68
N LEU A 190 -33.11 -2.59 6.54
CA LEU A 190 -32.87 -1.14 6.38
C LEU A 190 -33.87 -0.40 5.48
N GLY A 191 -34.80 -1.08 4.79
CA GLY A 191 -35.73 -0.40 3.87
C GLY A 191 -36.15 -1.20 2.64
N ASP A 192 -36.66 -0.49 1.62
CA ASP A 192 -37.00 -0.99 0.27
C ASP A 192 -35.79 -1.43 -0.59
N GLU A 193 -34.62 -1.60 0.01
CA GLU A 193 -33.40 -2.01 -0.68
C GLU A 193 -33.55 -3.44 -1.21
N ARG A 194 -33.35 -3.59 -2.52
CA ARG A 194 -33.42 -4.89 -3.19
C ARG A 194 -32.04 -5.27 -3.70
N PRO A 195 -31.39 -6.29 -3.13
CA PRO A 195 -30.15 -6.80 -3.70
C PRO A 195 -30.40 -7.33 -5.12
N SER A 196 -29.43 -7.15 -6.01
CA SER A 196 -29.42 -7.86 -7.28
C SER A 196 -28.89 -9.27 -7.05
N LEU A 197 -29.66 -10.29 -7.41
CA LEU A 197 -29.26 -11.69 -7.31
C LEU A 197 -28.86 -12.23 -8.67
N GLY A 198 -27.76 -12.99 -8.73
CA GLY A 198 -27.22 -13.50 -9.97
C GLY A 198 -26.36 -14.75 -9.81
N VAL A 199 -25.87 -15.24 -10.95
CA VAL A 199 -25.02 -16.44 -11.07
C VAL A 199 -23.70 -16.14 -11.80
N GLN A 200 -23.42 -14.87 -12.07
CA GLN A 200 -22.25 -14.43 -12.81
C GLN A 200 -21.15 -13.96 -11.84
N PRO A 201 -19.89 -14.41 -12.02
CA PRO A 201 -18.78 -14.05 -11.13
C PRO A 201 -18.27 -12.62 -11.32
N ALA A 202 -18.68 -11.94 -12.41
CA ALA A 202 -18.27 -10.58 -12.71
C ALA A 202 -18.70 -9.62 -11.59
N ARG A 203 -17.73 -8.96 -10.96
CA ARG A 203 -17.94 -8.27 -9.67
C ARG A 203 -17.12 -7.00 -9.55
N ARG A 204 -17.62 -6.07 -8.74
CA ARG A 204 -16.85 -4.90 -8.28
C ARG A 204 -15.66 -5.32 -7.40
N LEU A 205 -14.66 -4.44 -7.37
CA LEU A 205 -13.51 -4.56 -6.48
C LEU A 205 -13.95 -4.50 -5.02
N ARG A 206 -13.52 -5.47 -4.21
CA ARG A 206 -13.69 -5.49 -2.75
C ARG A 206 -12.38 -5.06 -2.09
N LEU A 207 -12.47 -4.64 -0.83
CA LEU A 207 -11.28 -4.27 -0.05
C LEU A 207 -10.26 -5.43 0.03
N ASP A 208 -10.76 -6.65 0.19
CA ASP A 208 -9.96 -7.87 0.30
C ASP A 208 -9.17 -8.19 -0.99
N ASP A 209 -9.58 -7.66 -2.14
CA ASP A 209 -8.83 -7.79 -3.39
C ASP A 209 -7.62 -6.84 -3.48
N VAL A 210 -7.53 -5.89 -2.54
CA VAL A 210 -6.42 -4.96 -2.39
C VAL A 210 -5.49 -5.39 -1.26
N ILE A 211 -6.03 -5.94 -0.18
CA ILE A 211 -5.25 -6.26 1.03
C ILE A 211 -4.82 -7.73 1.10
N ASP A 212 -5.49 -8.67 0.42
CA ASP A 212 -5.15 -10.10 0.41
C ASP A 212 -4.53 -10.51 -0.94
N VAL A 213 -3.49 -9.79 -1.37
CA VAL A 213 -2.78 -10.09 -2.61
C VAL A 213 -1.33 -10.46 -2.31
N ASP A 214 -0.77 -11.32 -3.15
CA ASP A 214 0.66 -11.58 -3.19
C ASP A 214 1.35 -10.30 -3.70
N GLU A 215 1.93 -9.52 -2.79
CA GLU A 215 2.65 -8.29 -3.13
C GLU A 215 4.09 -8.65 -3.55
N VAL A 216 4.54 -8.09 -4.69
CA VAL A 216 5.93 -8.25 -5.14
C VAL A 216 6.80 -7.28 -4.34
N GLU A 217 7.59 -7.82 -3.40
CA GLU A 217 8.50 -7.06 -2.53
C GLU A 217 9.80 -6.68 -3.26
N GLY A 218 10.26 -7.53 -4.19
CA GLY A 218 11.46 -7.24 -4.98
C GLY A 218 11.72 -8.23 -6.10
N LEU A 219 12.49 -7.77 -7.08
CA LEU A 219 12.95 -8.54 -8.23
C LEU A 219 14.47 -8.55 -8.28
N GLU A 220 15.04 -9.67 -8.72
CA GLU A 220 16.46 -9.77 -8.99
C GLU A 220 16.73 -10.69 -10.18
N LEU A 221 17.26 -10.13 -11.26
CA LEU A 221 17.61 -10.89 -12.45
C LEU A 221 18.99 -11.51 -12.26
N ALA A 222 19.16 -12.76 -12.69
CA ALA A 222 20.46 -13.38 -12.78
C ALA A 222 21.35 -12.58 -13.74
N PRO A 223 22.69 -12.51 -13.51
CA PRO A 223 23.60 -11.77 -14.38
C PRO A 223 23.52 -12.17 -15.86
N ASP A 224 23.20 -13.44 -16.14
CA ASP A 224 23.04 -13.98 -17.50
C ASP A 224 21.71 -13.63 -18.18
N GLY A 225 20.79 -12.99 -17.46
CA GLY A 225 19.46 -12.59 -17.94
C GLY A 225 18.46 -13.74 -18.12
N LYS A 226 18.78 -14.99 -17.72
CA LYS A 226 17.93 -16.16 -18.00
C LYS A 226 16.96 -16.51 -16.87
N HIS A 227 17.26 -16.10 -15.64
CA HIS A 227 16.48 -16.43 -14.46
C HIS A 227 16.09 -15.16 -13.69
N LEU A 228 14.85 -15.13 -13.21
CA LEU A 228 14.32 -14.04 -12.39
C LEU A 228 13.93 -14.60 -11.03
N ALA A 229 14.51 -14.02 -9.99
CA ALA A 229 14.11 -14.23 -8.61
C ALA A 229 13.06 -13.17 -8.22
N ILE A 230 11.94 -13.62 -7.66
CA ILE A 230 10.80 -12.80 -7.26
C ILE A 230 10.56 -13.03 -5.78
N ARG A 231 10.71 -11.99 -4.97
CA ARG A 231 10.35 -12.00 -3.55
C ARG A 231 8.93 -11.51 -3.38
N TYR A 232 8.13 -12.31 -2.70
CA TYR A 232 6.75 -11.98 -2.37
C TYR A 232 6.59 -11.75 -0.88
N VAL A 233 5.64 -10.89 -0.55
CA VAL A 233 5.11 -10.74 0.80
C VAL A 233 3.59 -10.88 0.75
N PHE A 234 3.04 -11.64 1.69
CA PHE A 234 1.61 -11.78 1.91
C PHE A 234 1.30 -11.45 3.38
N PRO A 235 0.36 -10.55 3.66
CA PRO A 235 -0.08 -10.31 5.03
C PRO A 235 -0.84 -11.54 5.55
N ALA A 236 -0.20 -12.36 6.40
CA ALA A 236 -0.81 -13.61 6.87
C ALA A 236 -1.99 -13.36 7.83
N VAL A 237 -3.01 -14.20 7.75
CA VAL A 237 -4.19 -14.22 8.64
C VAL A 237 -4.26 -15.58 9.35
N PRO A 238 -4.55 -15.67 10.65
CA PRO A 238 -4.46 -14.66 11.70
C PRO A 238 -3.08 -14.76 12.38
N ALA A 239 -2.05 -14.12 11.82
CA ALA A 239 -0.71 -14.15 12.42
C ALA A 239 -0.13 -12.73 12.50
N PRO A 240 0.68 -12.42 13.54
CA PRO A 240 1.28 -11.10 13.72
C PRO A 240 2.38 -10.78 12.68
N HIS A 241 2.67 -11.67 11.72
CA HIS A 241 3.76 -11.52 10.77
C HIS A 241 3.31 -11.85 9.35
N SER A 242 3.73 -11.04 8.38
CA SER A 242 3.58 -11.32 6.95
C SER A 242 4.37 -12.57 6.55
N ALA A 243 3.78 -13.45 5.75
CA ALA A 243 4.49 -14.54 5.10
C ALA A 243 5.34 -13.98 3.95
N ARG A 244 6.60 -14.43 3.84
CA ARG A 244 7.48 -14.11 2.71
C ARG A 244 7.93 -15.40 2.05
N TRP A 245 8.07 -15.37 0.74
CA TRP A 245 8.69 -16.46 0.00
C TRP A 245 9.35 -15.93 -1.27
N LEU A 246 10.18 -16.80 -1.84
CA LEU A 246 10.89 -16.57 -3.08
C LEU A 246 10.37 -17.53 -4.14
N GLU A 247 10.24 -17.03 -5.36
CA GLU A 247 10.12 -17.85 -6.57
C GLU A 247 11.27 -17.54 -7.52
N ILE A 248 11.87 -18.56 -8.12
CA ILE A 248 12.81 -18.43 -9.22
C ILE A 248 12.11 -18.93 -10.48
N ARG A 249 12.05 -18.07 -11.51
CA ARG A 249 11.39 -18.36 -12.77
C ARG A 249 12.34 -18.19 -13.94
N ARG A 250 12.15 -19.00 -14.97
CA ARG A 250 12.86 -18.83 -16.25
C ARG A 250 12.27 -17.63 -17.00
N VAL A 251 13.14 -16.77 -17.50
CA VAL A 251 12.74 -15.54 -18.20
C VAL A 251 12.08 -15.86 -19.55
N ALA A 252 12.56 -16.89 -20.27
CA ALA A 252 12.08 -17.22 -21.61
C ALA A 252 10.57 -17.51 -21.68
N ASP A 253 10.02 -18.22 -20.70
CA ASP A 253 8.65 -18.77 -20.71
C ASP A 253 7.86 -18.55 -19.40
N GLY A 254 8.48 -18.01 -18.35
CA GLY A 254 7.86 -17.82 -17.04
C GLY A 254 7.77 -19.09 -16.18
N ALA A 255 8.37 -20.20 -16.61
CA ALA A 255 8.30 -21.47 -15.90
C ALA A 255 8.88 -21.36 -14.48
N LEU A 256 8.15 -21.85 -13.50
CA LEU A 256 8.59 -21.92 -12.10
C LEU A 256 9.67 -23.00 -11.96
N LEU A 257 10.86 -22.60 -11.51
CA LEU A 257 12.02 -23.48 -11.32
C LEU A 257 12.23 -23.86 -9.85
N ARG A 258 12.00 -22.90 -8.94
CA ARG A 258 12.08 -23.08 -7.49
C ARG A 258 11.02 -22.21 -6.82
N SER A 259 10.42 -22.72 -5.75
CA SER A 259 9.57 -21.94 -4.84
C SER A 259 9.87 -22.34 -3.41
N THR A 260 9.87 -21.34 -2.54
CA THR A 260 10.13 -21.50 -1.11
C THR A 260 8.85 -21.28 -0.30
N ARG A 261 7.71 -21.21 -0.98
CA ARG A 261 6.40 -21.05 -0.38
C ARG A 261 6.12 -22.24 0.53
N GLY A 262 5.76 -21.95 1.79
CA GLY A 262 5.55 -22.97 2.82
C GLY A 262 6.82 -23.57 3.43
N ALA A 263 8.02 -23.20 2.97
CA ALA A 263 9.28 -23.80 3.41
C ALA A 263 9.98 -23.09 4.60
N GLY A 264 9.35 -22.10 5.24
CA GLY A 264 9.94 -21.34 6.35
C GLY A 264 10.87 -20.18 5.91
N ALA A 265 11.43 -19.46 6.88
CA ALA A 265 11.99 -18.10 6.73
C ALA A 265 13.34 -18.04 5.99
N LEU A 266 13.29 -18.12 4.66
CA LEU A 266 14.35 -17.58 3.82
C LEU A 266 14.25 -16.06 3.81
N SER A 267 15.35 -15.41 4.18
CA SER A 267 15.53 -13.97 4.18
C SER A 267 16.77 -13.64 3.35
N GLY A 268 16.84 -12.49 2.70
CA GLY A 268 17.98 -12.15 1.83
C GLY A 268 18.14 -13.09 0.63
N PHE A 269 18.50 -12.52 -0.52
CA PHE A 269 18.76 -13.29 -1.72
C PHE A 269 19.83 -12.55 -2.52
N ALA A 270 20.73 -13.29 -3.16
CA ALA A 270 21.68 -12.73 -4.10
C ALA A 270 22.11 -13.78 -5.13
N TRP A 271 22.01 -13.45 -6.42
CA TRP A 271 22.55 -14.31 -7.48
C TRP A 271 24.08 -14.40 -7.42
N GLY A 272 24.61 -15.61 -7.66
CA GLY A 272 26.03 -15.78 -7.94
C GLY A 272 26.43 -15.14 -9.27
N PRO A 273 27.71 -14.82 -9.50
CA PRO A 273 28.17 -14.07 -10.67
C PRO A 273 27.82 -14.69 -12.03
N GLU A 274 27.74 -16.01 -12.11
CA GLU A 274 27.42 -16.75 -13.34
C GLU A 274 25.91 -17.03 -13.51
N GLY A 275 25.09 -16.78 -12.48
CA GLY A 275 23.64 -17.03 -12.51
C GLY A 275 23.20 -18.50 -12.42
N ASP A 276 24.13 -19.43 -12.18
CA ASP A 276 23.89 -20.88 -12.01
C ASP A 276 23.64 -21.31 -10.56
N ARG A 277 23.96 -20.44 -9.60
CA ARG A 277 23.75 -20.62 -8.17
C ARG A 277 23.33 -19.32 -7.50
N PHE A 278 22.77 -19.42 -6.29
CA PHE A 278 22.35 -18.26 -5.52
C PHE A 278 22.64 -18.45 -4.04
N ALA A 279 22.79 -17.32 -3.33
CA ALA A 279 22.87 -17.29 -1.89
C ALA A 279 21.55 -16.83 -1.28
N PHE A 280 21.24 -17.36 -0.11
CA PHE A 280 20.13 -16.92 0.72
C PHE A 280 20.52 -16.99 2.19
N THR A 281 19.74 -16.32 3.04
CA THR A 281 20.00 -16.32 4.48
C THR A 281 18.84 -16.88 5.29
N GLU A 282 19.14 -17.60 6.36
CA GLU A 282 18.14 -18.10 7.29
C GLU A 282 18.36 -17.46 8.65
N ARG A 283 17.32 -16.80 9.19
CA ARG A 283 17.39 -16.13 10.48
C ARG A 283 16.80 -17.04 11.56
N ALA A 284 17.61 -17.34 12.58
CA ALA A 284 17.21 -18.07 13.77
C ALA A 284 17.56 -17.27 15.04
N SER A 285 17.10 -17.73 16.21
CA SER A 285 17.41 -17.11 17.50
C SER A 285 18.92 -17.00 17.78
N GLY A 286 19.71 -17.94 17.24
CA GLY A 286 21.17 -17.97 17.34
C GLY A 286 21.91 -17.11 16.31
N GLY A 287 21.22 -16.30 15.50
CA GLY A 287 21.81 -15.45 14.46
C GLY A 287 21.44 -15.90 13.04
N VAL A 288 22.15 -15.36 12.06
CA VAL A 288 21.90 -15.63 10.63
C VAL A 288 22.85 -16.70 10.09
N SER A 289 22.33 -17.62 9.30
CA SER A 289 23.10 -18.56 8.47
C SER A 289 23.07 -18.13 7.01
N ILE A 290 24.19 -18.29 6.31
CA ILE A 290 24.29 -18.04 4.87
C ILE A 290 24.44 -19.39 4.17
N TRP A 291 23.58 -19.61 3.18
CA TRP A 291 23.55 -20.81 2.36
C TRP A 291 23.78 -20.45 0.90
N ILE A 292 24.34 -21.41 0.15
CA ILE A 292 24.40 -21.39 -1.31
C ILE A 292 23.62 -22.60 -1.80
N GLU A 293 22.82 -22.40 -2.84
CA GLU A 293 22.15 -23.47 -3.57
C GLU A 293 22.51 -23.41 -5.06
N GLU A 294 22.86 -24.57 -5.62
CA GLU A 294 23.04 -24.77 -7.07
C GLU A 294 21.67 -24.89 -7.75
N LEU A 295 21.38 -24.07 -8.76
CA LEU A 295 20.05 -23.98 -9.35
C LEU A 295 19.65 -25.27 -10.09
N ALA A 296 20.61 -25.95 -10.72
CA ALA A 296 20.32 -27.17 -11.48
C ALA A 296 20.07 -28.37 -10.58
N SER A 297 20.99 -28.67 -9.66
CA SER A 297 20.93 -29.86 -8.80
C SER A 297 20.07 -29.66 -7.55
N GLY A 298 19.89 -28.42 -7.07
CA GLY A 298 19.31 -28.13 -5.76
C GLY A 298 20.26 -28.47 -4.60
N GLU A 299 21.53 -28.75 -4.88
CA GLU A 299 22.53 -29.02 -3.83
C GLU A 299 22.73 -27.77 -2.99
N ARG A 300 22.66 -27.93 -1.66
CA ARG A 300 22.81 -26.86 -0.68
C ARG A 300 24.07 -27.02 0.12
N ARG A 301 24.79 -25.90 0.28
CA ARG A 301 25.96 -25.79 1.15
C ARG A 301 25.80 -24.62 2.10
N ARG A 302 26.02 -24.85 3.39
CA ARG A 302 26.15 -23.78 4.37
C ARG A 302 27.55 -23.17 4.32
N VAL A 303 27.64 -21.86 4.23
CA VAL A 303 28.91 -21.11 4.21
C VAL A 303 29.25 -20.56 5.59
N ALA A 304 28.25 -20.05 6.30
CA ALA A 304 28.40 -19.48 7.62
C ALA A 304 27.14 -19.74 8.46
N GLU A 305 27.30 -19.79 9.77
CA GLU A 305 26.22 -19.89 10.74
C GLU A 305 26.46 -18.98 11.94
N GLY A 306 25.39 -18.64 12.66
CA GLY A 306 25.47 -17.88 13.90
C GLY A 306 25.99 -16.44 13.73
N LEU A 307 25.82 -15.85 12.55
CA LEU A 307 26.20 -14.45 12.31
C LEU A 307 25.26 -13.53 13.09
N GLN A 308 25.77 -13.02 14.22
CA GLN A 308 25.13 -11.96 14.98
C GLN A 308 25.15 -10.66 14.18
N SER A 309 24.18 -9.79 14.41
CA SER A 309 24.18 -8.44 13.83
C SER A 309 24.21 -8.39 12.30
N PHE A 310 23.82 -9.46 11.61
CA PHE A 310 23.85 -9.51 10.15
C PHE A 310 22.85 -8.52 9.51
N ALA A 311 23.38 -7.64 8.66
CA ALA A 311 22.63 -6.56 8.00
C ALA A 311 22.53 -6.75 6.47
N GLY A 312 23.48 -7.44 5.82
CA GLY A 312 23.43 -7.65 4.38
C GLY A 312 24.58 -8.48 3.83
N LEU A 313 24.41 -8.94 2.58
CA LEU A 313 25.45 -9.64 1.81
C LEU A 313 25.46 -9.14 0.37
N ARG A 314 26.64 -9.20 -0.25
CA ARG A 314 26.81 -9.11 -1.70
C ARG A 314 27.91 -10.08 -2.14
N TRP A 315 27.66 -10.80 -3.23
CA TRP A 315 28.68 -11.64 -3.86
C TRP A 315 29.88 -10.81 -4.33
N LYS A 316 31.08 -11.37 -4.16
CA LYS A 316 32.25 -10.88 -4.90
C LYS A 316 32.08 -11.26 -6.38
N PRO A 317 32.48 -10.39 -7.32
CA PRO A 317 32.45 -10.71 -8.75
C PRO A 317 33.24 -11.97 -9.12
N SER A 318 34.29 -12.30 -8.38
CA SER A 318 35.08 -13.53 -8.50
C SER A 318 34.32 -14.82 -8.13
N GLY A 319 33.22 -14.72 -7.40
CA GLY A 319 32.41 -15.86 -6.96
C GLY A 319 33.03 -16.72 -5.85
N ASP A 320 34.20 -16.32 -5.30
CA ASP A 320 34.95 -17.01 -4.25
C ASP A 320 34.53 -16.63 -2.82
N GLY A 321 33.54 -15.75 -2.68
CA GLY A 321 33.04 -15.29 -1.38
C GLY A 321 32.10 -14.10 -1.49
N PHE A 322 31.92 -13.43 -0.35
CA PHE A 322 31.00 -12.32 -0.15
C PHE A 322 31.68 -11.15 0.54
N VAL A 323 31.13 -9.95 0.34
CA VAL A 323 31.22 -8.87 1.31
C VAL A 323 29.92 -8.87 2.12
N ILE A 324 30.03 -8.98 3.43
CA ILE A 324 28.89 -8.96 4.36
C ILE A 324 28.96 -7.71 5.24
N ALA A 325 27.79 -7.22 5.64
CA ALA A 325 27.63 -6.10 6.55
C ALA A 325 27.14 -6.60 7.91
N LEU A 326 27.80 -6.20 8.98
CA LEU A 326 27.37 -6.45 10.36
C LEU A 326 27.09 -5.12 11.06
N SER A 327 25.86 -4.90 11.55
CA SER A 327 25.44 -3.70 12.27
C SER A 327 25.30 -3.99 13.77
N THR A 328 26.13 -3.31 14.57
CA THR A 328 26.08 -3.42 16.03
C THR A 328 25.46 -2.17 16.63
N GLU A 329 24.45 -2.34 17.47
CA GLU A 329 23.90 -1.27 18.32
C GLU A 329 24.85 -0.94 19.47
N SER A 330 24.82 0.32 19.89
CA SER A 330 25.43 0.69 21.17
C SER A 330 24.65 0.03 22.31
N PRO A 331 25.32 -0.55 23.33
CA PRO A 331 24.62 -1.12 24.47
C PRO A 331 23.69 -0.09 25.12
N ALA A 332 22.45 -0.50 25.40
CA ALA A 332 21.53 0.32 26.17
C ALA A 332 22.12 0.59 27.57
N ASP A 333 21.85 1.78 28.13
CA ASP A 333 22.21 2.06 29.51
C ASP A 333 21.44 1.09 30.43
N PRO A 334 22.13 0.29 31.26
CA PRO A 334 21.47 -0.73 32.07
C PRO A 334 20.52 -0.17 33.12
N ARG A 335 20.58 1.14 33.40
CA ARG A 335 19.65 1.84 34.30
C ARG A 335 18.33 2.22 33.62
N GLY A 336 18.21 2.02 32.30
CA GLY A 336 17.03 2.40 31.53
C GLY A 336 16.91 3.90 31.25
N VAL A 337 18.03 4.63 31.24
CA VAL A 337 18.06 6.08 30.96
C VAL A 337 18.87 6.38 29.71
N GLN A 338 18.42 7.30 28.86
CA GLN A 338 19.16 7.72 27.67
C GLN A 338 19.54 9.20 27.79
N LEU A 339 20.84 9.50 27.77
CA LEU A 339 21.35 10.86 27.68
C LEU A 339 21.67 11.18 26.21
N LEU A 340 20.85 12.03 25.59
CA LEU A 340 21.08 12.54 24.24
C LEU A 340 22.24 13.54 24.27
N ARG A 341 23.25 13.34 23.44
CA ARG A 341 24.48 14.16 23.36
C ARG A 341 24.53 15.04 22.12
N GLY A 342 23.99 14.56 21.00
CA GLY A 342 23.96 15.28 19.72
C GLY A 342 22.58 15.20 19.07
N PHE A 343 22.41 15.92 17.97
CA PHE A 343 21.13 15.94 17.26
C PHE A 343 20.74 14.54 16.77
N ALA A 344 21.73 13.80 16.25
CA ALA A 344 21.54 12.46 15.71
C ALA A 344 20.95 11.48 16.75
N ASP A 345 21.26 11.64 18.05
CA ASP A 345 20.78 10.72 19.10
C ASP A 345 19.25 10.69 19.25
N ARG A 346 18.55 11.65 18.67
CA ARG A 346 17.08 11.66 18.58
C ARG A 346 16.53 10.59 17.65
N LEU A 347 17.32 10.12 16.70
CA LEU A 347 16.91 9.13 15.71
C LEU A 347 17.29 7.72 16.21
N PRO A 348 16.32 6.79 16.33
CA PRO A 348 16.60 5.36 16.44
C PRO A 348 17.71 4.90 15.49
N GLY A 349 18.63 4.09 16.00
CA GLY A 349 19.75 3.57 15.21
C GLY A 349 20.88 4.57 14.95
N ALA A 350 20.82 5.83 15.40
CA ALA A 350 21.89 6.80 15.16
C ALA A 350 23.28 6.39 15.70
N ARG A 351 23.29 5.48 16.68
CA ARG A 351 24.51 4.89 17.25
C ARG A 351 24.78 3.45 16.80
N GLU A 352 24.00 2.95 15.85
CA GLU A 352 24.34 1.73 15.13
C GLU A 352 25.58 1.96 14.27
N ARG A 353 26.42 0.94 14.21
CA ARG A 353 27.65 0.97 13.41
C ARG A 353 27.67 -0.26 12.53
N THR A 354 27.51 -0.04 11.24
CA THR A 354 27.73 -1.06 10.22
C THR A 354 29.21 -1.13 9.89
N GLN A 355 29.75 -2.35 9.87
CA GLN A 355 31.11 -2.63 9.42
C GLN A 355 31.09 -3.75 8.40
N LEU A 356 31.99 -3.67 7.42
CA LEU A 356 32.08 -4.60 6.31
C LEU A 356 33.15 -5.66 6.58
N PHE A 357 32.84 -6.88 6.15
CA PHE A 357 33.72 -8.04 6.26
C PHE A 357 33.71 -8.80 4.94
N GLU A 358 34.86 -9.32 4.55
CA GLU A 358 34.96 -10.36 3.55
C GLU A 358 34.66 -11.72 4.21
N LEU A 359 33.89 -12.55 3.53
CA LEU A 359 33.57 -13.93 3.93
C LEU A 359 33.87 -14.87 2.76
N SER A 360 34.84 -15.76 2.93
CA SER A 360 35.14 -16.80 1.94
C SER A 360 34.08 -17.91 1.94
N LEU A 361 34.04 -18.70 0.86
CA LEU A 361 33.17 -19.89 0.81
C LEU A 361 33.53 -20.94 1.88
N SER A 362 34.76 -20.95 2.40
CA SER A 362 35.17 -21.84 3.49
C SER A 362 34.77 -21.35 4.89
N GLY A 363 34.11 -20.19 4.98
CA GLY A 363 33.66 -19.60 6.25
C GLY A 363 34.71 -18.71 6.94
N VAL A 364 35.86 -18.47 6.29
CA VAL A 364 36.90 -17.57 6.83
C VAL A 364 36.43 -16.13 6.65
N ARG A 365 36.48 -15.35 7.73
CA ARG A 365 36.10 -13.94 7.74
C ARG A 365 37.30 -13.04 7.94
N ARG A 366 37.36 -11.96 7.17
CA ARG A 366 38.34 -10.87 7.31
C ARG A 366 37.60 -9.54 7.43
N ARG A 367 37.92 -8.77 8.46
CA ARG A 367 37.35 -7.43 8.64
C ARG A 367 37.92 -6.48 7.58
N LEU A 368 37.04 -5.72 6.91
CA LEU A 368 37.42 -4.74 5.88
C LEU A 368 37.39 -3.31 6.42
N THR A 369 36.40 -2.98 7.27
CA THR A 369 36.25 -1.63 7.83
C THR A 369 36.20 -1.64 9.35
N GLY A 370 36.55 -0.51 9.97
CA GLY A 370 36.43 -0.29 11.40
C GLY A 370 36.38 1.20 11.74
N GLY A 371 36.35 1.50 13.04
CA GLY A 371 36.27 2.86 13.55
C GLY A 371 34.87 3.24 14.01
N GLU A 372 34.69 4.54 14.24
CA GLU A 372 33.48 5.11 14.87
C GLU A 372 32.39 5.49 13.88
N LEU A 373 32.63 5.38 12.58
CA LEU A 373 31.64 5.69 11.54
C LEU A 373 31.04 4.41 10.98
N SER A 374 29.76 4.47 10.63
CA SER A 374 29.12 3.41 9.84
C SER A 374 29.72 3.39 8.44
N CYS A 375 29.96 2.19 7.91
CA CYS A 375 30.49 1.96 6.58
C CYS A 375 29.50 1.11 5.78
N GLU A 376 28.89 1.68 4.75
CA GLU A 376 27.94 1.00 3.87
C GLU A 376 28.58 0.68 2.52
N LEU A 377 28.30 -0.51 1.98
CA LEU A 377 28.84 -0.94 0.70
C LEU A 377 27.97 -0.43 -0.45
N GLN A 378 28.54 0.39 -1.33
CA GLN A 378 27.86 0.93 -2.50
C GLN A 378 28.05 0.04 -3.73
N ASP A 379 29.30 -0.23 -4.12
CA ASP A 379 29.62 -1.10 -5.27
C ASP A 379 30.92 -1.89 -5.10
N LEU A 380 31.13 -2.90 -5.94
CA LEU A 380 32.38 -3.65 -6.09
C LEU A 380 32.83 -3.49 -7.54
N SER A 381 34.11 -3.21 -7.75
CA SER A 381 34.68 -3.17 -9.09
C SER A 381 34.60 -4.55 -9.75
N LYS A 382 34.48 -4.59 -11.07
CA LYS A 382 34.31 -5.85 -11.83
C LYS A 382 35.44 -6.88 -11.59
N ASP A 383 36.66 -6.42 -11.35
CA ASP A 383 37.81 -7.26 -11.01
C ASP A 383 37.78 -7.81 -9.57
N GLY A 384 36.84 -7.36 -8.75
CA GLY A 384 36.69 -7.77 -7.34
C GLY A 384 37.79 -7.24 -6.42
N LYS A 385 38.61 -6.28 -6.86
CA LYS A 385 39.75 -5.75 -6.09
C LYS A 385 39.43 -4.47 -5.32
N ARG A 386 38.39 -3.74 -5.70
CA ARG A 386 38.02 -2.45 -5.11
C ARG A 386 36.56 -2.44 -4.66
N ALA A 387 36.28 -1.74 -3.58
CA ALA A 387 34.93 -1.52 -3.07
C ALA A 387 34.65 -0.01 -2.95
N LEU A 388 33.47 0.44 -3.39
CA LEU A 388 32.96 1.76 -3.02
C LEU A 388 32.27 1.66 -1.68
N ILE A 389 32.70 2.49 -0.74
CA ILE A 389 32.19 2.53 0.62
C ILE A 389 31.73 3.94 0.92
N GLU A 390 30.53 4.05 1.45
CA GLU A 390 30.00 5.27 2.03
C GLU A 390 30.29 5.30 3.54
N ARG A 391 30.81 6.43 4.02
CA ARG A 391 30.87 6.77 5.44
C ARG A 391 29.97 7.95 5.71
N VAL A 392 29.06 7.82 6.67
CA VAL A 392 28.12 8.89 7.03
C VAL A 392 28.67 9.66 8.23
N HIS A 393 28.91 10.96 8.03
CA HIS A 393 29.29 11.89 9.08
C HIS A 393 28.02 12.61 9.57
N ALA A 394 27.75 12.51 10.87
CA ALA A 394 26.70 13.31 11.49
C ALA A 394 27.20 14.76 11.69
N GLU A 395 26.30 15.73 11.48
CA GLU A 395 26.41 17.14 11.89
C GLU A 395 27.23 18.10 10.98
N LYS A 396 26.51 18.88 10.16
CA LYS A 396 26.96 20.18 9.62
C LYS A 396 25.82 21.23 9.69
N PRO A 397 25.36 21.58 10.91
CA PRO A 397 24.23 22.48 11.09
C PRO A 397 24.48 23.87 10.44
N PRO A 398 23.43 24.60 10.04
CA PRO A 398 22.05 24.42 10.49
C PRO A 398 21.10 23.71 9.51
N ARG A 399 21.51 23.42 8.26
CA ARG A 399 20.66 22.75 7.26
C ARG A 399 21.03 21.28 7.04
N GLU A 400 22.30 21.00 6.73
CA GLU A 400 22.76 19.64 6.43
C GLU A 400 22.99 18.85 7.72
N LEU A 401 22.08 17.92 8.04
CA LEU A 401 22.17 17.12 9.26
C LEU A 401 23.14 15.93 9.14
N SER A 402 23.52 15.57 7.92
CA SER A 402 24.56 14.59 7.61
C SER A 402 25.30 14.93 6.31
N GLU A 403 26.51 14.40 6.19
CA GLU A 403 27.34 14.45 4.99
C GLU A 403 27.86 13.04 4.69
N SER A 404 27.63 12.55 3.48
CA SER A 404 28.15 11.26 3.03
C SER A 404 29.52 11.46 2.41
N GLU A 405 30.48 10.65 2.85
CA GLU A 405 31.82 10.58 2.28
C GLU A 405 31.98 9.27 1.53
N LEU A 406 32.16 9.36 0.21
CA LEU A 406 32.42 8.19 -0.62
C LEU A 406 33.92 7.95 -0.72
N CYS A 407 34.33 6.71 -0.49
CA CYS A 407 35.71 6.26 -0.57
C CYS A 407 35.82 5.01 -1.46
N GLU A 408 36.98 4.84 -2.09
CA GLU A 408 37.39 3.59 -2.72
C GLU A 408 38.32 2.83 -1.77
N LEU A 409 37.96 1.60 -1.41
CA LEU A 409 38.75 0.67 -0.60
C LEU A 409 39.41 -0.36 -1.51
N ASP A 410 40.73 -0.49 -1.42
CA ASP A 410 41.48 -1.62 -1.97
C ASP A 410 41.30 -2.86 -1.08
N LEU A 411 40.73 -3.93 -1.62
CA LEU A 411 40.42 -5.15 -0.87
C LEU A 411 41.64 -6.04 -0.61
N GLU A 412 42.75 -5.84 -1.32
CA GLU A 412 43.98 -6.60 -1.11
C GLU A 412 44.73 -6.02 0.10
N ASN A 413 45.03 -4.72 0.10
CA ASN A 413 45.86 -4.05 1.11
C ASN A 413 45.11 -3.16 2.12
N LEU A 414 43.79 -3.00 1.97
CA LEU A 414 42.91 -2.16 2.82
C LEU A 414 43.24 -0.66 2.81
N SER A 415 43.98 -0.18 1.83
CA SER A 415 44.15 1.26 1.64
C SER A 415 42.85 1.91 1.19
N VAL A 416 42.59 3.12 1.70
CA VAL A 416 41.37 3.87 1.43
C VAL A 416 41.73 5.15 0.70
N LYS A 417 41.15 5.35 -0.48
CA LYS A 417 41.23 6.59 -1.26
C LYS A 417 39.91 7.36 -1.11
N PRO A 418 39.88 8.51 -0.43
CA PRO A 418 38.71 9.38 -0.42
C PRO A 418 38.40 9.87 -1.83
N LEU A 419 37.12 9.87 -2.22
CA LEU A 419 36.68 10.37 -3.52
C LEU A 419 36.05 11.75 -3.38
N PHE A 420 34.90 11.83 -2.69
CA PHE A 420 34.19 13.09 -2.48
C PHE A 420 33.31 13.05 -1.23
N LYS A 421 32.88 14.23 -0.80
CA LYS A 421 31.86 14.42 0.24
C LYS A 421 30.67 15.17 -0.33
N THR A 422 29.46 14.73 -0.01
CA THR A 422 28.25 15.42 -0.42
C THR A 422 27.10 15.13 0.55
N SER A 423 26.22 16.09 0.74
CA SER A 423 24.91 15.86 1.33
C SER A 423 23.93 15.35 0.26
N TRP A 424 22.79 14.81 0.70
CA TRP A 424 21.71 14.31 -0.18
C TRP A 424 22.15 13.19 -1.11
N PHE A 425 23.11 12.37 -0.68
CA PHE A 425 23.58 11.20 -1.41
C PHE A 425 22.53 10.07 -1.37
N SER A 426 22.41 9.32 -2.46
CA SER A 426 21.53 8.15 -2.55
C SER A 426 22.30 6.87 -2.88
N SER A 427 23.08 6.86 -3.96
CA SER A 427 23.87 5.67 -4.33
C SER A 427 25.01 6.00 -5.30
N ALA A 428 25.99 5.10 -5.39
CA ALA A 428 27.05 5.15 -6.39
C ALA A 428 27.38 3.76 -6.94
N ARG A 429 27.64 3.66 -8.25
CA ARG A 429 28.00 2.41 -8.94
C ARG A 429 29.12 2.61 -9.93
N TYR A 430 30.06 1.66 -10.00
CA TYR A 430 31.12 1.69 -11.01
C TYR A 430 30.55 1.47 -12.41
N ASP A 431 31.19 2.08 -13.40
CA ASP A 431 31.10 1.58 -14.76
C ASP A 431 31.89 0.27 -14.92
N LYS A 432 31.76 -0.37 -16.10
CA LYS A 432 32.34 -1.68 -16.36
C LYS A 432 33.87 -1.70 -16.28
N GLN A 433 34.50 -0.57 -16.60
CA GLN A 433 35.95 -0.37 -16.59
C GLN A 433 36.47 0.03 -15.20
N GLY A 434 35.60 0.53 -14.31
CA GLY A 434 35.98 1.04 -13.00
C GLY A 434 36.77 2.35 -13.09
N GLU A 435 36.42 3.19 -14.07
CA GLU A 435 37.01 4.51 -14.35
C GLU A 435 36.02 5.64 -13.99
N ARG A 436 34.72 5.35 -14.07
CA ARG A 436 33.64 6.30 -13.80
C ARG A 436 32.64 5.74 -12.82
N LEU A 437 31.92 6.63 -12.15
CA LEU A 437 30.78 6.29 -11.30
C LEU A 437 29.50 6.90 -11.85
N LEU A 438 28.41 6.12 -11.82
CA LEU A 438 27.05 6.65 -11.80
C LEU A 438 26.72 7.00 -10.36
N VAL A 439 26.45 8.27 -10.07
CA VAL A 439 26.06 8.74 -8.74
C VAL A 439 24.64 9.29 -8.78
N LEU A 440 23.81 8.87 -7.82
CA LEU A 440 22.49 9.45 -7.56
C LEU A 440 22.54 10.32 -6.31
N ALA A 441 22.13 11.58 -6.42
CA ALA A 441 22.09 12.53 -5.31
C ALA A 441 21.13 13.71 -5.59
N GLY A 442 20.77 14.50 -4.58
CA GLY A 442 19.95 15.70 -4.75
C GLY A 442 20.62 16.79 -5.61
N PRO A 443 19.89 17.80 -6.11
CA PRO A 443 20.43 18.84 -6.99
C PRO A 443 21.52 19.71 -6.33
N SER A 444 21.51 19.85 -5.00
CA SER A 444 22.54 20.61 -4.27
C SER A 444 23.87 19.86 -4.11
N ALA A 445 23.94 18.58 -4.50
CA ALA A 445 25.19 17.82 -4.47
C ALA A 445 26.28 18.47 -5.34
N PHE A 446 27.54 18.16 -5.03
CA PHE A 446 28.71 18.68 -5.78
C PHE A 446 28.73 20.21 -5.95
N GLY A 447 28.39 20.94 -4.89
CA GLY A 447 28.33 22.41 -4.95
C GLY A 447 27.15 22.96 -5.75
N GLY A 448 26.11 22.16 -5.99
CA GLY A 448 24.94 22.54 -6.76
C GLY A 448 25.07 22.28 -8.26
N ALA A 449 25.94 21.37 -8.69
CA ALA A 449 26.14 21.05 -10.10
C ALA A 449 24.85 20.58 -10.79
N GLY A 450 23.93 19.96 -10.04
CA GLY A 450 22.64 19.49 -10.55
C GLY A 450 21.51 20.52 -10.53
N ARG A 451 21.74 21.76 -10.06
CA ARG A 451 20.67 22.76 -9.93
C ARG A 451 20.19 23.26 -11.30
N GLY A 452 18.92 23.01 -11.59
CA GLY A 452 18.18 23.50 -12.77
C GLY A 452 17.09 24.53 -12.42
N VAL A 453 17.20 25.20 -11.27
CA VAL A 453 16.22 26.19 -10.80
C VAL A 453 16.72 27.63 -11.00
N PRO A 454 15.82 28.64 -11.08
CA PRO A 454 16.22 30.05 -11.17
C PRO A 454 17.11 30.52 -10.00
N GLU A 455 17.89 31.57 -10.22
CA GLU A 455 18.70 32.19 -9.17
C GLU A 455 17.82 32.63 -7.98
N GLY A 456 18.32 32.39 -6.76
CA GLY A 456 17.58 32.68 -5.52
C GLY A 456 16.55 31.63 -5.12
N VAL A 457 16.23 30.65 -5.98
CA VAL A 457 15.35 29.53 -5.64
C VAL A 457 16.16 28.38 -5.04
N ILE A 458 15.73 27.85 -3.90
CA ILE A 458 16.33 26.67 -3.28
C ILE A 458 15.72 25.42 -3.93
N ALA A 459 16.56 24.57 -4.52
CA ALA A 459 16.11 23.31 -5.11
C ALA A 459 15.57 22.35 -4.04
N ASN A 460 14.58 21.55 -4.41
CA ASN A 460 14.10 20.44 -3.59
C ASN A 460 15.09 19.26 -3.70
N ASP A 461 15.83 18.99 -2.63
CA ASP A 461 16.87 17.95 -2.63
C ASP A 461 16.36 16.51 -2.64
N TYR A 462 15.03 16.31 -2.57
CA TYR A 462 14.39 15.02 -2.86
C TYR A 462 14.19 14.76 -4.37
N ASP A 463 14.39 15.78 -5.22
CA ASP A 463 14.39 15.63 -6.68
C ASP A 463 15.72 15.00 -7.13
N THR A 464 15.83 13.68 -6.98
CA THR A 464 17.08 12.94 -7.18
C THR A 464 17.58 13.04 -8.62
N GLN A 465 18.84 13.47 -8.76
CA GLN A 465 19.54 13.64 -10.02
C GLN A 465 20.59 12.54 -10.21
N ALA A 466 20.86 12.21 -11.47
CA ALA A 466 21.99 11.38 -11.89
C ALA A 466 23.20 12.23 -12.32
N TYR A 467 24.39 11.79 -11.89
CA TYR A 467 25.68 12.38 -12.20
C TYR A 467 26.65 11.31 -12.71
N LEU A 468 27.54 11.69 -13.62
CA LEU A 468 28.76 10.95 -13.91
C LEU A 468 29.91 11.57 -13.12
N TYR A 469 30.68 10.73 -12.42
CA TYR A 469 31.87 11.13 -11.70
C TYR A 469 33.09 10.40 -12.28
N GLU A 470 34.10 11.15 -12.73
CA GLU A 470 35.36 10.62 -13.26
C GLU A 470 36.36 10.36 -12.12
N LEU A 471 36.82 9.12 -11.93
CA LEU A 471 37.68 8.76 -10.79
C LEU A 471 39.09 9.36 -10.87
N ALA A 472 39.59 9.59 -12.08
CA ALA A 472 40.94 10.10 -12.31
C ALA A 472 41.04 11.61 -12.05
N SER A 473 40.06 12.38 -12.52
CA SER A 473 40.06 13.85 -12.46
C SER A 473 39.19 14.42 -11.34
N GLY A 474 38.24 13.65 -10.82
CA GLY A 474 37.19 14.14 -9.93
C GLY A 474 36.13 15.00 -10.64
N ALA A 475 36.10 15.01 -11.97
CA ALA A 475 35.13 15.77 -12.73
C ALA A 475 33.71 15.21 -12.54
N VAL A 476 32.74 16.12 -12.35
CA VAL A 476 31.32 15.79 -12.17
C VAL A 476 30.54 16.33 -13.37
N GLN A 477 29.75 15.47 -14.00
CA GLN A 477 28.81 15.85 -15.05
C GLN A 477 27.37 15.55 -14.60
N PRO A 478 26.50 16.56 -14.42
CA PRO A 478 25.08 16.33 -14.20
C PRO A 478 24.41 15.83 -15.50
N LEU A 479 23.59 14.79 -15.40
CA LEU A 479 22.91 14.19 -16.57
C LEU A 479 21.45 14.63 -16.70
N THR A 480 20.81 14.98 -15.59
CA THR A 480 19.33 15.09 -15.48
C THR A 480 18.87 16.49 -15.10
N LYS A 481 19.78 17.44 -14.91
CA LYS A 481 19.47 18.80 -14.44
C LYS A 481 18.40 19.54 -15.26
N ASP A 482 18.32 19.27 -16.56
CA ASP A 482 17.41 19.91 -17.51
C ASP A 482 16.19 19.03 -17.86
N ALA A 483 16.07 17.85 -17.23
CA ALA A 483 15.00 16.89 -17.48
C ALA A 483 13.85 17.06 -16.47
N ALA A 484 12.62 16.97 -16.95
CA ALA A 484 11.41 16.98 -16.10
C ALA A 484 11.13 15.58 -15.54
N LEU A 485 12.06 15.04 -14.75
CA LEU A 485 11.97 13.74 -14.10
C LEU A 485 12.77 13.71 -12.80
N THR A 486 12.50 12.74 -11.93
CA THR A 486 13.35 12.38 -10.79
C THR A 486 13.77 10.92 -10.91
N ILE A 487 15.03 10.62 -10.61
CA ILE A 487 15.57 9.26 -10.72
C ILE A 487 15.30 8.48 -9.43
N GLU A 488 14.71 7.30 -9.55
CA GLU A 488 14.51 6.39 -8.40
C GLU A 488 15.54 5.26 -8.36
N TRP A 489 16.02 4.84 -9.52
CA TRP A 489 17.00 3.77 -9.67
C TRP A 489 17.73 3.91 -11.00
N GLY A 490 19.01 3.52 -11.04
CA GLY A 490 19.82 3.55 -12.25
C GLY A 490 20.95 2.53 -12.25
N THR A 491 21.30 2.04 -13.44
CA THR A 491 22.44 1.14 -13.65
C THR A 491 23.01 1.28 -15.06
N TRP A 492 24.20 0.72 -15.27
CA TRP A 492 24.87 0.63 -16.57
C TRP A 492 24.28 -0.48 -17.43
N SER A 493 24.25 -0.29 -18.75
CA SER A 493 24.10 -1.37 -19.72
C SER A 493 25.31 -2.30 -19.71
N GLU A 494 25.18 -3.49 -20.31
CA GLU A 494 26.27 -4.45 -20.44
C GLU A 494 27.45 -3.88 -21.26
N SER A 495 27.18 -3.02 -22.24
CA SER A 495 28.24 -2.33 -23.00
C SER A 495 28.96 -1.25 -22.18
N GLY A 496 28.30 -0.66 -21.18
CA GLY A 496 28.79 0.53 -20.47
C GLY A 496 28.65 1.85 -21.25
N GLU A 497 28.00 1.82 -22.41
CA GLU A 497 27.76 3.00 -23.26
C GLU A 497 26.44 3.69 -22.93
N GLN A 498 25.55 3.01 -22.20
CA GLN A 498 24.22 3.49 -21.87
C GLN A 498 23.92 3.34 -20.39
N LEU A 499 23.01 4.18 -19.90
CA LEU A 499 22.48 4.11 -18.54
C LEU A 499 20.98 3.86 -18.60
N VAL A 500 20.50 2.85 -17.90
CA VAL A 500 19.08 2.51 -17.78
C VAL A 500 18.58 3.00 -16.43
N PHE A 501 17.51 3.78 -16.44
CA PHE A 501 16.91 4.34 -15.24
C PHE A 501 15.45 3.92 -15.10
N ARG A 502 15.01 3.81 -13.84
CA ARG A 502 13.61 3.95 -13.46
C ARG A 502 13.43 5.35 -12.92
N ALA A 503 12.54 6.12 -13.52
CA ALA A 503 12.35 7.53 -13.23
C ALA A 503 10.86 7.84 -13.06
N GLN A 504 10.55 8.75 -12.16
CA GLN A 504 9.22 9.31 -12.00
C GLN A 504 9.06 10.52 -12.93
N LEU A 505 8.03 10.45 -13.78
CA LEU A 505 7.66 11.45 -14.78
C LEU A 505 6.22 11.88 -14.49
N GLY A 506 6.07 12.99 -13.77
CA GLY A 506 4.83 13.39 -13.12
C GLY A 506 4.30 12.29 -12.20
N SER A 507 3.04 11.87 -12.41
CA SER A 507 2.43 10.77 -11.66
C SER A 507 2.78 9.36 -12.17
N TYR A 508 3.52 9.24 -13.27
CA TYR A 508 3.96 7.95 -13.83
C TYR A 508 5.36 7.57 -13.34
N VAL A 509 5.67 6.27 -13.37
CA VAL A 509 7.03 5.76 -13.15
C VAL A 509 7.42 4.89 -14.33
N ARG A 510 8.40 5.34 -15.11
CA ARG A 510 8.79 4.77 -16.42
C ARG A 510 10.26 4.38 -16.43
N HIS A 511 10.64 3.62 -17.46
CA HIS A 511 12.04 3.35 -17.76
C HIS A 511 12.53 4.26 -18.87
N VAL A 512 13.67 4.91 -18.63
CA VAL A 512 14.34 5.76 -19.62
C VAL A 512 15.78 5.30 -19.77
N VAL A 513 16.33 5.46 -20.97
CA VAL A 513 17.72 5.14 -21.26
C VAL A 513 18.44 6.38 -21.76
N TYR A 514 19.60 6.63 -21.18
CA TYR A 514 20.51 7.71 -21.58
C TYR A 514 21.69 7.14 -22.37
N GLU A 515 21.91 7.68 -23.56
CA GLU A 515 23.04 7.34 -24.43
C GLU A 515 24.21 8.29 -24.15
N LEU A 516 25.37 7.76 -23.74
CA LEU A 516 26.51 8.59 -23.31
C LEU A 516 27.14 9.37 -24.45
N ALA A 517 27.28 8.73 -25.62
CA ALA A 517 27.96 9.32 -26.77
C ALA A 517 27.19 10.51 -27.36
N SER A 518 25.89 10.33 -27.59
CA SER A 518 25.02 11.36 -28.16
C SER A 518 24.40 12.30 -27.12
N LYS A 519 24.44 11.93 -25.83
CA LYS A 519 23.80 12.65 -24.71
C LYS A 519 22.28 12.77 -24.88
N THR A 520 21.64 11.74 -25.41
CA THR A 520 20.20 11.72 -25.69
C THR A 520 19.44 10.76 -24.78
N TRP A 521 18.21 11.12 -24.47
CA TRP A 521 17.26 10.30 -23.73
C TRP A 521 16.29 9.59 -24.66
N ARG A 522 15.91 8.36 -24.31
CA ARG A 522 14.75 7.67 -24.88
C ARG A 522 13.93 7.02 -23.77
N GLU A 523 12.61 7.09 -23.87
CA GLU A 523 11.73 6.29 -23.03
C GLU A 523 11.60 4.88 -23.60
N LEU A 524 11.60 3.86 -22.74
CA LEU A 524 11.30 2.50 -23.16
C LEU A 524 9.79 2.28 -23.24
N PRO A 525 9.29 1.48 -24.20
CA PRO A 525 7.89 1.09 -24.23
C PRO A 525 7.46 0.46 -22.89
N ALA A 526 6.25 0.79 -22.45
CA ALA A 526 5.70 0.30 -21.19
C ALA A 526 4.21 0.01 -21.33
N THR A 527 3.76 -1.07 -20.67
CA THR A 527 2.37 -1.56 -20.72
C THR A 527 1.52 -1.12 -19.53
N SER A 528 2.15 -0.61 -18.47
CA SER A 528 1.48 -0.17 -17.23
C SER A 528 1.98 1.20 -16.80
N GLU A 529 1.25 1.87 -15.91
CA GLU A 529 1.48 3.29 -15.59
C GLU A 529 2.66 3.53 -14.63
N VAL A 530 2.92 2.60 -13.72
CA VAL A 530 3.97 2.70 -12.71
C VAL A 530 4.79 1.43 -12.61
N ALA A 531 6.10 1.53 -12.80
CA ALA A 531 7.04 0.48 -12.44
C ALA A 531 7.39 0.55 -10.95
N THR A 532 7.03 -0.47 -10.17
CA THR A 532 7.23 -0.49 -8.71
C THR A 532 8.56 -1.12 -8.31
N SER A 533 9.09 -2.05 -9.12
CA SER A 533 10.39 -2.69 -8.92
C SER A 533 11.08 -2.94 -10.25
N SER A 534 12.42 -2.89 -10.29
CA SER A 534 13.18 -3.04 -11.54
C SER A 534 14.57 -3.62 -11.29
N THR A 535 15.02 -4.45 -12.21
CA THR A 535 16.34 -5.08 -12.21
C THR A 535 16.81 -5.30 -13.65
N LEU A 536 18.12 -5.23 -13.88
CA LEU A 536 18.74 -5.44 -15.18
C LEU A 536 19.82 -6.53 -15.08
N GLY A 537 19.91 -7.38 -16.09
CA GLY A 537 20.99 -8.37 -16.27
C GLY A 537 21.10 -8.78 -17.73
N ALA A 538 22.31 -8.79 -18.29
CA ALA A 538 22.56 -9.01 -19.72
C ALA A 538 21.64 -8.18 -20.65
N ASP A 539 21.45 -6.89 -20.33
CA ASP A 539 20.54 -5.94 -21.01
C ASP A 539 19.05 -6.35 -21.08
N VAL A 540 18.66 -7.40 -20.36
CA VAL A 540 17.26 -7.75 -20.10
C VAL A 540 16.81 -7.01 -18.86
N LEU A 541 15.76 -6.21 -19.01
CA LEU A 541 15.07 -5.53 -17.91
C LEU A 541 13.87 -6.38 -17.50
N ALA A 542 13.78 -6.67 -16.21
CA ALA A 542 12.57 -7.19 -15.59
C ALA A 542 11.98 -6.12 -14.67
N CYS A 543 10.66 -5.94 -14.72
CA CYS A 543 9.97 -4.99 -13.85
C CYS A 543 8.64 -5.54 -13.35
N ALA A 544 8.32 -5.21 -12.10
CA ALA A 544 6.97 -5.30 -11.57
C ALA A 544 6.32 -3.96 -11.85
N ALA A 545 5.13 -3.97 -12.43
CA ALA A 545 4.41 -2.77 -12.82
C ALA A 545 2.91 -2.90 -12.51
N SER A 546 2.28 -1.77 -12.23
CA SER A 546 0.84 -1.64 -11.97
C SER A 546 0.31 -0.33 -12.53
N GLY A 547 -0.97 -0.05 -12.35
CA GLY A 547 -1.61 1.20 -12.73
C GLY A 547 -2.92 1.41 -12.00
N ALA A 548 -3.60 2.52 -12.24
CA ALA A 548 -4.72 2.94 -11.38
C ALA A 548 -5.87 1.92 -11.36
N VAL A 549 -5.99 1.15 -12.44
CA VAL A 549 -6.91 0.03 -12.62
C VAL A 549 -6.23 -1.21 -13.23
N GLU A 550 -4.92 -1.35 -13.00
CA GLU A 550 -4.12 -2.47 -13.48
C GLU A 550 -3.38 -3.14 -12.31
N PRO A 551 -3.84 -4.32 -11.85
CA PRO A 551 -3.12 -5.08 -10.83
C PRO A 551 -1.69 -5.40 -11.22
N THR A 552 -0.84 -5.63 -10.22
CA THR A 552 0.59 -5.91 -10.44
C THR A 552 0.81 -7.05 -11.43
N ALA A 553 1.62 -6.78 -12.44
CA ALA A 553 2.11 -7.74 -13.42
C ALA A 553 3.63 -7.60 -13.56
N ILE A 554 4.29 -8.71 -13.88
CA ILE A 554 5.74 -8.75 -14.11
C ILE A 554 5.99 -8.85 -15.60
N HIS A 555 6.78 -7.92 -16.12
CA HIS A 555 7.15 -7.85 -17.53
C HIS A 555 8.67 -7.98 -17.69
N VAL A 556 9.08 -8.45 -18.86
CA VAL A 556 10.49 -8.50 -19.28
C VAL A 556 10.64 -7.89 -20.67
N GLN A 557 11.74 -7.16 -20.89
CA GLN A 557 12.06 -6.57 -22.19
C GLN A 557 13.57 -6.40 -22.39
N THR A 558 14.00 -6.28 -23.64
CA THR A 558 15.37 -5.88 -23.96
C THR A 558 15.48 -4.35 -23.85
N ALA A 559 16.20 -3.87 -22.84
CA ALA A 559 16.27 -2.44 -22.54
C ALA A 559 17.06 -1.67 -23.60
N VAL A 560 18.29 -2.13 -23.89
CA VAL A 560 19.21 -1.43 -24.79
C VAL A 560 18.67 -1.38 -26.23
N ALA A 561 18.19 -2.51 -26.76
CA ALA A 561 17.65 -2.61 -28.11
C ALA A 561 16.23 -2.02 -28.28
N GLY A 562 15.57 -1.59 -27.20
CA GLY A 562 14.23 -1.01 -27.25
C GLY A 562 13.13 -2.03 -27.60
N GLY A 563 13.26 -3.28 -27.15
CA GLY A 563 12.23 -4.29 -27.37
C GLY A 563 10.95 -3.99 -26.61
N ALA A 564 9.81 -4.42 -27.16
CA ALA A 564 8.52 -4.29 -26.49
C ALA A 564 8.46 -5.18 -25.23
N PRO A 565 7.74 -4.75 -24.18
CA PRO A 565 7.55 -5.55 -22.97
C PRO A 565 6.72 -6.79 -23.25
N ARG A 566 7.19 -7.92 -22.74
CA ARG A 566 6.47 -9.19 -22.72
C ARG A 566 6.02 -9.51 -21.29
N LEU A 567 4.76 -9.85 -21.14
CA LEU A 567 4.23 -10.35 -19.87
C LEU A 567 4.93 -11.67 -19.49
N LEU A 568 5.47 -11.72 -18.28
CA LEU A 568 6.04 -12.93 -17.68
C LEU A 568 5.05 -13.61 -16.74
N LEU A 569 4.38 -12.83 -15.88
CA LEU A 569 3.50 -13.36 -14.84
C LEU A 569 2.51 -12.31 -14.34
N ARG A 570 1.29 -12.76 -14.00
CA ARG A 570 0.34 -12.03 -13.15
C ARG A 570 0.17 -12.78 -11.82
N PRO A 571 0.84 -12.36 -10.73
CA PRO A 571 0.85 -13.12 -9.49
C PRO A 571 -0.55 -13.42 -8.90
N ASN A 572 -1.50 -12.50 -9.11
CA ASN A 572 -2.85 -12.57 -8.53
C ASN A 572 -3.96 -12.81 -9.58
N GLU A 573 -3.64 -13.34 -10.77
CA GLU A 573 -4.59 -13.46 -11.89
C GLU A 573 -5.87 -14.20 -11.51
N ALA A 574 -5.76 -15.36 -10.85
CA ALA A 574 -6.92 -16.16 -10.48
C ALA A 574 -7.89 -15.43 -9.53
N ARG A 575 -7.38 -14.65 -8.57
CA ARG A 575 -8.19 -13.88 -7.62
C ARG A 575 -8.90 -12.69 -8.28
N LEU A 576 -8.23 -12.07 -9.26
CA LEU A 576 -8.61 -10.80 -9.85
C LEU A 576 -9.28 -10.94 -11.23
N ALA A 577 -9.40 -12.16 -11.77
CA ALA A 577 -9.88 -12.44 -13.13
C ALA A 577 -11.30 -11.93 -13.42
N HIS A 578 -12.15 -11.82 -12.40
CA HIS A 578 -13.57 -11.45 -12.55
C HIS A 578 -13.88 -9.99 -12.17
N LEU A 579 -12.86 -9.18 -11.95
CA LEU A 579 -13.04 -7.80 -11.53
C LEU A 579 -13.54 -6.91 -12.67
N ARG A 580 -14.60 -6.16 -12.37
CA ARG A 580 -15.04 -4.98 -13.12
C ARG A 580 -14.46 -3.75 -12.43
N LEU A 581 -13.62 -3.02 -13.15
CA LEU A 581 -12.94 -1.82 -12.67
C LEU A 581 -13.53 -0.59 -13.36
N GLY A 582 -13.46 0.55 -12.66
CA GLY A 582 -13.85 1.84 -13.23
C GLY A 582 -12.91 2.28 -14.36
N ALA A 583 -13.37 3.18 -15.21
CA ALA A 583 -12.48 3.82 -16.19
C ALA A 583 -11.57 4.85 -15.50
N VAL A 584 -10.40 5.08 -16.08
CA VAL A 584 -9.46 6.14 -15.66
C VAL A 584 -9.34 7.16 -16.77
N GLU A 585 -9.54 8.43 -16.42
CA GLU A 585 -9.40 9.57 -17.32
C GLU A 585 -8.26 10.47 -16.83
N THR A 586 -7.41 10.95 -17.74
CA THR A 586 -6.44 11.99 -17.41
C THR A 586 -7.17 13.33 -17.38
N TYR A 587 -6.94 14.13 -16.34
CA TYR A 587 -7.52 15.47 -16.22
C TYR A 587 -6.47 16.46 -15.74
N ARG A 588 -6.17 17.44 -16.59
CA ARG A 588 -5.30 18.57 -16.25
C ARG A 588 -6.14 19.80 -15.97
N ALA A 589 -6.02 20.33 -14.76
CA ALA A 589 -6.75 21.52 -14.35
C ALA A 589 -6.00 22.75 -14.85
N LYS A 590 -6.61 23.52 -15.76
CA LYS A 590 -6.08 24.80 -16.22
C LYS A 590 -6.44 25.91 -15.24
N LEU A 591 -5.43 26.47 -14.59
CA LEU A 591 -5.54 27.56 -13.63
C LEU A 591 -5.69 28.92 -14.32
N ALA A 592 -6.16 29.93 -13.57
CA ALA A 592 -6.35 31.29 -14.07
C ALA A 592 -5.04 31.95 -14.53
N ASN A 593 -3.90 31.54 -13.97
CA ASN A 593 -2.57 32.01 -14.36
C ASN A 593 -2.06 31.35 -15.66
N GLY A 594 -2.82 30.42 -16.26
CA GLY A 594 -2.48 29.71 -17.48
C GLY A 594 -1.69 28.41 -17.28
N GLU A 595 -1.25 28.10 -16.06
CA GLU A 595 -0.60 26.82 -15.75
C GLU A 595 -1.61 25.66 -15.77
N GLU A 596 -1.13 24.46 -16.06
CA GLU A 596 -1.90 23.22 -15.98
C GLU A 596 -1.33 22.32 -14.89
N LEU A 597 -2.17 21.94 -13.92
CA LEU A 597 -1.80 20.97 -12.89
C LEU A 597 -2.31 19.57 -13.24
N ASP A 598 -1.44 18.58 -13.10
CA ASP A 598 -1.71 17.20 -13.47
C ASP A 598 -2.70 16.52 -12.53
N GLY A 599 -3.40 15.53 -13.05
CA GLY A 599 -4.37 14.77 -12.29
C GLY A 599 -5.01 13.66 -13.13
N TYR A 600 -5.72 12.78 -12.44
CA TYR A 600 -6.48 11.72 -13.06
C TYR A 600 -7.74 11.42 -12.26
N VAL A 601 -8.73 10.87 -12.93
CA VAL A 601 -10.07 10.66 -12.42
C VAL A 601 -10.39 9.19 -12.56
N LEU A 602 -10.77 8.53 -11.46
CA LEU A 602 -11.36 7.21 -11.52
C LEU A 602 -12.88 7.36 -11.47
N LEU A 603 -13.54 6.79 -12.46
CA LEU A 603 -15.00 6.78 -12.52
C LEU A 603 -15.57 5.57 -11.76
N PRO A 604 -16.77 5.69 -11.18
CA PRO A 604 -17.51 4.56 -10.63
C PRO A 604 -17.57 3.37 -11.59
N VAL A 605 -17.62 2.15 -11.03
CA VAL A 605 -17.96 0.97 -11.84
C VAL A 605 -19.39 1.12 -12.37
N ASP A 606 -19.60 0.75 -13.63
CA ASP A 606 -20.87 0.95 -14.35
C ASP A 606 -21.30 2.44 -14.41
N PHE A 607 -20.32 3.33 -14.63
CA PHE A 607 -20.55 4.77 -14.74
C PHE A 607 -21.60 5.12 -15.81
N ASP A 608 -22.51 6.01 -15.44
CA ASP A 608 -23.57 6.55 -16.29
C ASP A 608 -23.51 8.09 -16.22
N PRO A 609 -23.12 8.77 -17.32
CA PRO A 609 -22.96 10.22 -17.34
C PRO A 609 -24.27 10.99 -17.10
N SER A 610 -25.44 10.34 -17.15
CA SER A 610 -26.73 10.97 -16.82
C SER A 610 -26.99 11.06 -15.32
N ARG A 611 -26.23 10.33 -14.49
CA ARG A 611 -26.32 10.34 -13.03
C ARG A 611 -25.37 11.37 -12.42
N ARG A 612 -25.67 11.75 -11.18
CA ARG A 612 -24.76 12.56 -10.35
C ARG A 612 -24.14 11.71 -9.26
N TYR A 613 -22.83 11.87 -9.06
CA TYR A 613 -22.02 11.08 -8.15
C TYR A 613 -21.37 11.94 -7.07
N PRO A 614 -21.22 11.44 -5.83
CA PRO A 614 -20.32 12.05 -4.86
C PRO A 614 -18.87 11.93 -5.34
N CYS A 615 -18.02 12.87 -4.92
CA CYS A 615 -16.61 12.89 -5.30
C CYS A 615 -15.69 12.88 -4.08
N ILE A 616 -14.62 12.09 -4.17
CA ILE A 616 -13.49 12.12 -3.24
C ILE A 616 -12.30 12.73 -3.96
N VAL A 617 -11.81 13.86 -3.45
CA VAL A 617 -10.57 14.50 -3.91
C VAL A 617 -9.41 13.97 -3.08
N ASN A 618 -8.42 13.37 -3.72
CA ASN A 618 -7.21 12.89 -3.08
C ASN A 618 -5.98 13.61 -3.64
N TYR A 619 -5.11 14.06 -2.75
CA TYR A 619 -3.90 14.81 -3.11
C TYR A 619 -2.79 14.54 -2.08
N TYR A 620 -1.57 14.86 -2.48
CA TYR A 620 -0.42 14.94 -1.59
C TYR A 620 0.46 16.10 -2.07
N ALA A 621 0.27 17.28 -1.49
CA ALA A 621 1.02 18.49 -1.85
C ALA A 621 2.47 18.51 -1.29
N GLY A 622 2.96 17.36 -0.84
CA GLY A 622 4.30 17.20 -0.26
C GLY A 622 5.35 17.06 -1.36
N THR A 623 6.43 16.34 -1.06
CA THR A 623 7.56 16.19 -2.00
C THR A 623 7.34 15.13 -3.06
N ALA A 624 6.37 14.24 -2.90
CA ALA A 624 6.10 13.14 -3.84
C ALA A 624 4.68 13.25 -4.40
N PRO A 625 4.45 12.90 -5.68
CA PRO A 625 3.12 12.85 -6.25
C PRO A 625 2.32 11.68 -5.66
N VAL A 626 1.00 11.78 -5.75
CA VAL A 626 0.12 10.65 -5.45
C VAL A 626 0.28 9.59 -6.53
N SER A 627 0.79 8.42 -6.14
CA SER A 627 1.03 7.29 -7.05
C SER A 627 -0.27 6.76 -7.68
N ARG A 628 -0.10 6.21 -8.90
CA ARG A 628 -1.14 5.55 -9.70
C ARG A 628 -1.22 4.04 -9.46
N ASP A 629 -0.55 3.49 -8.47
CA ASP A 629 -0.59 2.05 -8.20
C ASP A 629 -2.01 1.55 -7.86
N PHE A 630 -2.31 0.33 -8.30
CA PHE A 630 -3.62 -0.31 -8.12
C PHE A 630 -3.98 -0.55 -6.66
N ALA A 631 -2.99 -1.06 -5.92
CA ALA A 631 -3.12 -1.43 -4.52
C ALA A 631 -2.66 -0.28 -3.61
N GLY A 632 -2.39 -0.59 -2.34
CA GLY A 632 -1.80 0.34 -1.40
C GLY A 632 -2.72 0.72 -0.25
N ARG A 633 -2.34 1.79 0.46
CA ARG A 633 -3.00 2.21 1.71
C ARG A 633 -4.28 3.02 1.46
N TYR A 634 -4.38 3.67 0.31
CA TYR A 634 -5.52 4.49 -0.11
C TYR A 634 -6.01 4.05 -1.50
N PRO A 635 -6.66 2.88 -1.62
CA PRO A 635 -6.99 2.28 -2.91
C PRO A 635 -8.13 3.04 -3.59
N LYS A 636 -7.74 3.92 -4.50
CA LYS A 636 -8.61 4.79 -5.29
C LYS A 636 -9.62 3.97 -6.12
N SER A 637 -9.17 2.86 -6.69
CA SER A 637 -9.99 1.91 -7.44
C SER A 637 -11.10 1.30 -6.58
N TRP A 638 -10.83 1.06 -5.30
CA TRP A 638 -11.84 0.57 -4.37
C TRP A 638 -12.85 1.65 -4.02
N TRP A 639 -12.42 2.90 -3.77
CA TRP A 639 -13.36 4.02 -3.58
C TRP A 639 -14.27 4.23 -4.79
N ALA A 640 -13.74 4.09 -6.01
CA ALA A 640 -14.55 4.12 -7.23
C ALA A 640 -15.57 2.96 -7.28
N ALA A 641 -15.17 1.75 -6.86
CA ALA A 641 -16.08 0.60 -6.73
C ALA A 641 -17.18 0.81 -5.66
N GLN A 642 -16.96 1.71 -4.70
CA GLN A 642 -17.97 2.16 -3.72
C GLN A 642 -18.90 3.27 -4.25
N GLY A 643 -18.80 3.62 -5.54
CA GLY A 643 -19.71 4.56 -6.21
C GLY A 643 -19.28 6.02 -6.18
N TYR A 644 -18.00 6.30 -5.91
CA TYR A 644 -17.44 7.65 -5.92
C TYR A 644 -16.73 7.97 -7.24
N VAL A 645 -16.83 9.21 -7.70
CA VAL A 645 -15.83 9.77 -8.62
C VAL A 645 -14.61 10.13 -7.79
N VAL A 646 -13.44 9.61 -8.14
CA VAL A 646 -12.20 9.87 -7.38
C VAL A 646 -11.30 10.77 -8.22
N TYR A 647 -11.17 12.03 -7.81
CA TYR A 647 -10.24 12.97 -8.44
C TYR A 647 -8.92 12.95 -7.69
N VAL A 648 -7.87 12.44 -8.34
CA VAL A 648 -6.51 12.47 -7.83
C VAL A 648 -5.77 13.64 -8.46
N LEU A 649 -5.51 14.66 -7.66
CA LEU A 649 -4.82 15.88 -8.06
C LEU A 649 -3.34 15.80 -7.67
N GLN A 650 -2.48 16.38 -8.50
CA GLN A 650 -1.05 16.58 -8.24
C GLN A 650 -0.76 18.08 -8.07
N PRO A 651 -0.91 18.64 -6.85
CA PRO A 651 -0.55 20.03 -6.59
C PRO A 651 0.95 20.27 -6.80
N SER A 652 1.33 21.55 -6.91
CA SER A 652 2.73 21.89 -7.09
C SER A 652 3.64 21.52 -5.92
N GLY A 653 4.93 21.34 -6.18
CA GLY A 653 5.94 20.98 -5.18
C GLY A 653 6.40 19.51 -5.20
N SER A 654 5.67 18.62 -5.87
CA SER A 654 6.08 17.22 -6.03
C SER A 654 7.23 17.06 -7.02
N THR A 655 8.09 16.06 -6.79
CA THR A 655 9.16 15.66 -7.72
C THR A 655 8.59 15.02 -8.99
N GLY A 656 9.43 14.90 -10.03
CA GLY A 656 9.05 14.27 -11.29
C GLY A 656 8.37 15.19 -12.29
N PHE A 657 8.01 16.42 -11.92
CA PHE A 657 7.53 17.47 -12.84
C PHE A 657 8.62 18.49 -13.23
N GLY A 658 9.87 18.21 -12.85
CA GLY A 658 11.03 19.09 -13.03
C GLY A 658 11.31 19.99 -11.81
N GLN A 659 12.57 20.40 -11.67
CA GLN A 659 13.06 21.04 -10.44
C GLN A 659 12.36 22.35 -10.10
N ALA A 660 11.94 23.14 -11.09
CA ALA A 660 11.21 24.39 -10.84
C ALA A 660 9.83 24.15 -10.22
N PHE A 661 9.17 23.04 -10.59
CA PHE A 661 7.90 22.64 -10.01
C PHE A 661 8.10 22.07 -8.60
N SER A 662 9.09 21.20 -8.40
CA SER A 662 9.37 20.57 -7.10
C SER A 662 9.92 21.56 -6.06
N ALA A 663 10.66 22.58 -6.49
CA ALA A 663 11.16 23.65 -5.61
C ALA A 663 10.04 24.50 -4.98
N ARG A 664 8.83 24.52 -5.55
CA ARG A 664 7.66 25.21 -4.96
C ARG A 664 7.25 24.63 -3.60
N HIS A 665 7.73 23.44 -3.25
CA HIS A 665 7.54 22.86 -1.92
C HIS A 665 8.38 23.56 -0.84
N VAL A 666 9.58 24.04 -1.18
CA VAL A 666 10.55 24.56 -0.22
C VAL A 666 10.08 25.88 0.36
N ASN A 667 10.06 25.98 1.70
CA ASN A 667 9.55 27.11 2.48
C ASN A 667 8.09 27.50 2.18
N ASN A 668 7.29 26.55 1.67
CA ASN A 668 5.93 26.82 1.23
C ASN A 668 4.86 26.43 2.26
N TRP A 669 4.89 25.18 2.73
CA TRP A 669 3.91 24.62 3.69
C TRP A 669 2.47 25.05 3.38
N GLY A 670 2.01 24.77 2.16
CA GLY A 670 0.62 24.98 1.75
C GLY A 670 0.25 26.40 1.29
N ARG A 671 1.16 27.37 1.36
CA ARG A 671 0.91 28.77 0.92
C ARG A 671 0.40 28.84 -0.52
N ILE A 672 0.99 28.08 -1.42
CA ILE A 672 0.58 28.02 -2.84
C ILE A 672 -0.48 26.93 -3.02
N THR A 673 -0.20 25.72 -2.54
CA THR A 673 -0.97 24.52 -2.89
C THR A 673 -2.39 24.53 -2.34
N THR A 674 -2.67 25.25 -1.23
CA THR A 674 -4.06 25.42 -0.75
C THR A 674 -4.93 26.14 -1.79
N GLY A 675 -4.44 27.22 -2.41
CA GLY A 675 -5.16 27.94 -3.46
C GLY A 675 -5.31 27.11 -4.73
N GLU A 676 -4.24 26.44 -5.14
CA GLU A 676 -4.24 25.53 -6.30
C GLU A 676 -5.29 24.43 -6.14
N ILE A 677 -5.34 23.76 -4.98
CA ILE A 677 -6.32 22.68 -4.74
C ILE A 677 -7.75 23.21 -4.85
N VAL A 678 -8.06 24.36 -4.25
CA VAL A 678 -9.41 24.95 -4.34
C VAL A 678 -9.77 25.26 -5.79
N GLU A 679 -8.89 25.93 -6.54
CA GLU A 679 -9.15 26.27 -7.93
C GLU A 679 -9.28 25.02 -8.79
N CYS A 680 -8.37 24.05 -8.68
CA CYS A 680 -8.44 22.79 -9.44
C CYS A 680 -9.74 22.04 -9.20
N VAL A 681 -10.20 21.95 -7.95
CA VAL A 681 -11.48 21.28 -7.65
C VAL A 681 -12.65 22.07 -8.24
N GLN A 682 -12.64 23.40 -8.19
CA GLN A 682 -13.68 24.21 -8.85
C GLN A 682 -13.71 23.99 -10.38
N ARG A 683 -12.54 24.02 -11.04
CA ARG A 683 -12.41 23.73 -12.48
C ARG A 683 -12.88 22.32 -12.81
N PHE A 684 -12.54 21.35 -11.96
CA PHE A 684 -12.97 19.97 -12.11
C PHE A 684 -14.51 19.85 -12.03
N LEU A 685 -15.14 20.51 -11.05
CA LEU A 685 -16.59 20.51 -10.90
C LEU A 685 -17.33 21.24 -12.03
N ASP A 686 -16.70 22.24 -12.65
CA ASP A 686 -17.24 22.92 -13.84
C ASP A 686 -17.15 22.02 -15.08
N ALA A 687 -16.06 21.27 -15.23
CA ALA A 687 -15.83 20.38 -16.37
C ALA A 687 -16.64 19.06 -16.29
N HIS A 688 -17.04 18.63 -15.10
CA HIS A 688 -17.68 17.32 -14.88
C HIS A 688 -19.06 17.46 -14.22
N PRO A 689 -20.13 17.76 -15.00
CA PRO A 689 -21.48 18.00 -14.46
C PRO A 689 -22.13 16.78 -13.81
N TYR A 690 -21.58 15.59 -14.05
CA TYR A 690 -21.95 14.34 -13.38
C TYR A 690 -21.43 14.25 -11.94
N VAL A 691 -20.61 15.20 -11.48
CA VAL A 691 -20.22 15.31 -10.07
C VAL A 691 -21.19 16.22 -9.33
N ASP A 692 -21.73 15.74 -8.21
CA ASP A 692 -22.57 16.55 -7.33
C ASP A 692 -21.70 17.50 -6.50
N ARG A 693 -21.78 18.81 -6.80
CA ARG A 693 -21.02 19.87 -6.12
C ARG A 693 -21.30 19.95 -4.62
N ALA A 694 -22.46 19.45 -4.16
CA ALA A 694 -22.79 19.41 -2.73
C ALA A 694 -22.21 18.19 -2.00
N LYS A 695 -21.60 17.24 -2.73
CA LYS A 695 -21.14 15.94 -2.21
C LYS A 695 -19.66 15.70 -2.55
N VAL A 696 -18.85 16.71 -2.32
CA VAL A 696 -17.40 16.66 -2.55
C VAL A 696 -16.70 16.53 -1.20
N GLY A 697 -15.90 15.50 -1.03
CA GLY A 697 -15.02 15.35 0.13
C GLY A 697 -13.54 15.36 -0.25
N CYS A 698 -12.68 15.58 0.73
CA CYS A 698 -11.22 15.55 0.55
C CYS A 698 -10.52 14.63 1.54
N ILE A 699 -9.43 14.00 1.10
CA ILE A 699 -8.62 13.12 1.94
C ILE A 699 -7.13 13.28 1.65
N GLY A 700 -6.35 13.34 2.72
CA GLY A 700 -4.90 13.22 2.67
C GLY A 700 -4.34 12.61 3.95
N ALA A 701 -3.09 12.15 3.88
CA ALA A 701 -2.38 11.59 5.02
C ALA A 701 -0.97 12.16 5.15
N SER A 702 -0.38 12.13 6.34
CA SER A 702 0.95 12.73 6.58
C SER A 702 0.96 14.22 6.15
N TYR A 703 1.84 14.64 5.24
CA TYR A 703 1.77 15.98 4.64
C TYR A 703 0.43 16.26 3.93
N GLY A 704 -0.21 15.26 3.31
CA GLY A 704 -1.56 15.38 2.78
C GLY A 704 -2.62 15.61 3.88
N GLY A 705 -2.41 15.07 5.08
CA GLY A 705 -3.25 15.31 6.25
C GLY A 705 -3.09 16.75 6.75
N PHE A 706 -1.84 17.23 6.84
CA PHE A 706 -1.52 18.66 7.02
C PHE A 706 -2.24 19.55 6.01
N SER A 707 -2.11 19.20 4.72
CA SER A 707 -2.72 19.95 3.62
C SER A 707 -4.24 19.99 3.77
N THR A 708 -4.87 18.89 4.18
CA THR A 708 -6.31 18.82 4.44
C THR A 708 -6.72 19.73 5.60
N LEU A 709 -6.02 19.67 6.74
CA LEU A 709 -6.32 20.54 7.87
C LEU A 709 -6.18 22.03 7.50
N LEU A 710 -5.10 22.42 6.81
CA LEU A 710 -4.86 23.80 6.39
C LEU A 710 -5.89 24.27 5.35
N LEU A 711 -6.22 23.43 4.37
CA LEU A 711 -7.21 23.70 3.33
C LEU A 711 -8.57 24.05 3.93
N LEU A 712 -9.03 23.30 4.92
CA LEU A 712 -10.33 23.53 5.58
C LEU A 712 -10.39 24.85 6.37
N THR A 713 -9.26 25.52 6.62
CA THR A 713 -9.25 26.87 7.21
C THR A 713 -9.47 27.99 6.18
N HIS A 714 -9.43 27.66 4.88
CA HIS A 714 -9.49 28.60 3.76
C HIS A 714 -10.74 28.43 2.88
N THR A 715 -11.49 27.34 3.01
CA THR A 715 -12.64 27.04 2.14
C THR A 715 -13.72 26.23 2.82
N GLU A 716 -14.96 26.38 2.34
CA GLU A 716 -16.13 25.56 2.70
C GLU A 716 -16.56 24.65 1.53
N LEU A 717 -15.70 24.46 0.53
CA LEU A 717 -15.98 23.67 -0.67
C LEU A 717 -16.34 22.20 -0.38
N PHE A 718 -15.86 21.64 0.73
CA PHE A 718 -15.98 20.22 1.04
C PHE A 718 -17.08 19.94 2.06
N ALA A 719 -17.90 18.94 1.76
CA ALA A 719 -18.98 18.45 2.62
C ALA A 719 -18.51 17.42 3.67
N GLY A 720 -17.33 16.84 3.49
CA GLY A 720 -16.70 15.95 4.48
C GLY A 720 -15.21 15.78 4.20
N ALA A 721 -14.41 15.60 5.24
CA ALA A 721 -12.96 15.48 5.11
C ALA A 721 -12.37 14.39 5.99
N VAL A 722 -11.21 13.86 5.58
CA VAL A 722 -10.40 12.91 6.34
C VAL A 722 -8.95 13.40 6.40
N SER A 723 -8.42 13.53 7.62
CA SER A 723 -6.99 13.76 7.86
C SER A 723 -6.42 12.59 8.65
N HIS A 724 -5.52 11.82 8.02
CA HIS A 724 -4.83 10.71 8.67
C HIS A 724 -3.38 11.07 8.98
N ALA A 725 -2.96 10.95 10.25
CA ALA A 725 -1.62 11.30 10.70
C ALA A 725 -1.17 12.69 10.19
N GLY A 726 -2.08 13.66 10.21
CA GLY A 726 -1.85 15.00 9.69
C GLY A 726 -1.18 15.93 10.70
N ILE A 727 -0.33 16.83 10.22
CA ILE A 727 0.35 17.84 11.05
C ILE A 727 -0.59 19.02 11.26
N SER A 728 -0.82 19.41 12.50
CA SER A 728 -1.62 20.57 12.90
C SER A 728 -0.78 21.78 13.30
N SER A 729 0.43 21.51 13.82
CA SER A 729 1.41 22.47 14.33
C SER A 729 2.80 22.15 13.77
N LEU A 730 3.31 23.00 12.89
CA LEU A 730 4.61 22.82 12.24
C LEU A 730 5.77 22.80 13.24
N ALA A 731 5.68 23.56 14.33
CA ALA A 731 6.74 23.63 15.33
C ALA A 731 6.82 22.33 16.15
N SER A 732 5.66 21.75 16.46
CA SER A 732 5.55 20.45 17.12
C SER A 732 6.09 19.35 16.21
N TYR A 733 5.64 19.24 14.96
CA TYR A 733 6.20 18.28 14.01
C TYR A 733 7.71 18.43 13.79
N TRP A 734 8.20 19.65 13.55
CA TRP A 734 9.64 19.94 13.42
C TRP A 734 10.43 19.45 14.64
N GLY A 735 9.87 19.67 15.83
CA GLY A 735 10.51 19.44 17.11
C GLY A 735 10.35 18.04 17.67
N GLU A 736 9.32 17.27 17.33
CA GLU A 736 8.99 15.96 17.93
C GLU A 736 8.99 14.81 16.92
N GLY A 737 8.63 15.08 15.66
CA GLY A 737 8.52 14.04 14.64
C GLY A 737 9.85 13.36 14.31
N TYR A 738 9.82 12.06 14.05
CA TYR A 738 11.00 11.27 13.68
C TYR A 738 11.71 11.86 12.44
N TRP A 739 10.96 12.20 11.39
CA TRP A 739 11.49 12.92 10.23
C TRP A 739 11.42 14.44 10.37
N GLY A 740 10.93 14.99 11.49
CA GLY A 740 10.59 16.41 11.65
C GLY A 740 11.69 17.36 11.19
N ALA A 741 12.89 17.24 11.77
CA ALA A 741 14.01 18.09 11.41
C ALA A 741 14.69 17.69 10.08
N THR A 742 14.80 16.40 9.77
CA THR A 742 15.46 15.88 8.55
C THR A 742 14.64 16.12 7.29
N TYR A 743 13.32 16.16 7.40
CA TYR A 743 12.44 16.63 6.34
C TYR A 743 12.45 18.15 6.25
N SER A 744 12.44 18.85 7.39
CA SER A 744 12.46 20.32 7.43
C SER A 744 13.77 20.92 6.92
N SER A 745 14.90 20.21 6.89
CA SER A 745 16.12 20.68 6.23
C SER A 745 15.97 20.85 4.72
N VAL A 746 14.94 20.22 4.12
CA VAL A 746 14.48 20.47 2.75
C VAL A 746 13.24 21.36 2.74
N ALA A 747 12.15 20.93 3.41
CA ALA A 747 10.84 21.58 3.33
C ALA A 747 10.82 23.00 3.95
N SER A 748 11.64 23.26 4.95
CA SER A 748 11.82 24.56 5.61
C SER A 748 13.29 25.02 5.51
N ALA A 749 13.91 24.87 4.34
CA ALA A 749 15.34 25.17 4.16
C ALA A 749 15.72 26.55 4.72
N ASN A 750 16.62 26.57 5.70
CA ASN A 750 17.10 27.76 6.44
C ASN A 750 16.03 28.53 7.24
N SER A 751 14.82 27.98 7.35
CA SER A 751 13.69 28.53 8.10
C SER A 751 13.44 27.69 9.35
N PHE A 752 13.56 28.30 10.51
CA PHE A 752 13.42 27.70 11.84
C PHE A 752 12.34 28.43 12.65
N PRO A 753 11.81 27.82 13.72
CA PRO A 753 10.75 28.46 14.51
C PRO A 753 11.08 29.86 15.03
N TRP A 754 12.36 30.14 15.33
CA TRP A 754 12.82 31.42 15.87
C TRP A 754 13.12 32.50 14.83
N ASN A 755 13.38 32.16 13.56
CA ASN A 755 13.66 33.15 12.49
C ASN A 755 12.55 33.23 11.44
N ALA A 756 11.62 32.27 11.41
CA ALA A 756 10.53 32.17 10.45
C ALA A 756 9.18 31.94 11.17
N ARG A 757 8.93 32.63 12.28
CA ARG A 757 7.73 32.48 13.12
C ARG A 757 6.43 32.50 12.30
N GLU A 758 6.32 33.39 11.32
CA GLU A 758 5.13 33.50 10.47
C GLU A 758 4.86 32.21 9.68
N LEU A 759 5.88 31.58 9.10
CA LEU A 759 5.72 30.30 8.40
C LEU A 759 5.17 29.23 9.36
N TYR A 760 5.76 29.11 10.55
CA TYR A 760 5.39 28.09 11.52
C TYR A 760 4.01 28.30 12.15
N VAL A 761 3.57 29.55 12.34
CA VAL A 761 2.27 29.86 12.96
C VAL A 761 1.17 29.93 11.92
N GLU A 762 1.34 30.72 10.84
CA GLU A 762 0.25 30.99 9.89
C GLU A 762 -0.11 29.78 9.02
N GLN A 763 0.84 28.86 8.81
CA GLN A 763 0.60 27.61 8.07
C GLN A 763 0.20 26.45 8.99
N SER A 764 0.15 26.64 10.30
CA SER A 764 -0.35 25.64 11.24
C SER A 764 -1.86 25.80 11.42
N ALA A 765 -2.63 24.82 10.91
CA ALA A 765 -4.09 24.84 10.94
C ALA A 765 -4.68 25.02 12.35
N LEU A 766 -3.96 24.58 13.38
CA LEU A 766 -4.37 24.73 14.79
C LEU A 766 -4.69 26.18 15.16
N TYR A 767 -3.91 27.15 14.68
CA TYR A 767 -4.11 28.57 14.98
C TYR A 767 -5.30 29.20 14.24
N ARG A 768 -5.95 28.45 13.35
CA ARG A 768 -7.12 28.86 12.56
C ARG A 768 -8.25 27.83 12.63
N ALA A 769 -8.26 27.00 13.68
CA ALA A 769 -9.23 25.92 13.86
C ALA A 769 -10.69 26.42 13.90
N ASP A 770 -10.91 27.67 14.35
CA ASP A 770 -12.21 28.35 14.37
C ASP A 770 -12.87 28.47 13.00
N ARG A 771 -12.06 28.49 11.93
CA ARG A 771 -12.51 28.58 10.54
C ARG A 771 -12.97 27.25 9.96
N ILE A 772 -12.60 26.12 10.55
CA ILE A 772 -12.98 24.80 10.05
C ILE A 772 -14.45 24.55 10.43
N LYS A 773 -15.30 24.38 9.42
CA LYS A 773 -16.73 24.03 9.58
C LYS A 773 -17.10 22.68 8.99
N THR A 774 -16.31 22.17 8.04
CA THR A 774 -16.52 20.88 7.39
C THR A 774 -16.42 19.73 8.40
N PRO A 775 -17.35 18.76 8.39
CA PRO A 775 -17.22 17.52 9.17
C PRO A 775 -15.87 16.83 8.91
N LEU A 776 -15.13 16.54 9.99
CA LEU A 776 -13.77 16.01 9.89
C LEU A 776 -13.61 14.68 10.64
N LEU A 777 -13.08 13.67 9.96
CA LEU A 777 -12.53 12.47 10.59
C LEU A 777 -11.02 12.62 10.74
N LEU A 778 -10.56 12.59 11.99
CA LEU A 778 -9.15 12.46 12.35
C LEU A 778 -8.84 10.97 12.56
N ILE A 779 -7.71 10.51 12.02
CA ILE A 779 -7.21 9.15 12.22
C ILE A 779 -5.75 9.22 12.64
N HIS A 780 -5.35 8.44 13.64
CA HIS A 780 -3.95 8.40 14.08
C HIS A 780 -3.58 7.07 14.75
N GLY A 781 -2.40 6.54 14.45
CA GLY A 781 -1.81 5.45 15.21
C GLY A 781 -1.35 5.92 16.59
N THR A 782 -1.64 5.17 17.66
CA THR A 782 -1.33 5.60 19.04
C THR A 782 0.16 5.61 19.39
N VAL A 783 1.01 5.03 18.54
CA VAL A 783 2.48 5.04 18.69
C VAL A 783 3.17 5.60 17.44
N ASP A 784 2.50 6.49 16.69
CA ASP A 784 3.11 7.19 15.57
C ASP A 784 4.28 8.05 16.06
N THR A 785 5.48 7.67 15.64
CA THR A 785 6.71 8.41 15.94
C THR A 785 7.08 9.40 14.84
N ASN A 786 6.51 9.27 13.64
CA ASN A 786 6.78 10.18 12.53
C ASN A 786 6.02 11.49 12.67
N VAL A 787 4.69 11.42 12.70
CA VAL A 787 3.84 12.56 13.04
C VAL A 787 3.35 12.31 14.46
N PRO A 788 3.70 13.14 15.45
CA PRO A 788 3.29 12.88 16.82
C PRO A 788 1.77 12.82 16.98
N VAL A 789 1.29 11.87 17.79
CA VAL A 789 -0.15 11.67 18.06
C VAL A 789 -0.83 12.94 18.58
N GLY A 790 -0.06 13.78 19.28
CA GLY A 790 -0.49 15.10 19.75
C GLY A 790 -1.07 16.01 18.67
N GLU A 791 -0.67 15.85 17.40
CA GLU A 791 -1.17 16.66 16.29
C GLU A 791 -2.69 16.48 16.06
N SER A 792 -3.17 15.24 16.10
CA SER A 792 -4.62 14.99 15.98
C SER A 792 -5.36 15.25 17.29
N GLU A 793 -4.73 15.03 18.45
CA GLU A 793 -5.32 15.33 19.75
C GLU A 793 -5.58 16.84 19.95
N GLN A 794 -4.64 17.68 19.53
CA GLN A 794 -4.78 19.14 19.56
C GLN A 794 -5.94 19.61 18.67
N MET A 795 -6.03 19.11 17.42
CA MET A 795 -7.14 19.47 16.53
C MET A 795 -8.49 18.94 17.00
N TYR A 796 -8.56 17.70 17.48
CA TYR A 796 -9.79 17.14 18.04
C TYR A 796 -10.29 18.00 19.20
N THR A 797 -9.40 18.36 20.12
CA THR A 797 -9.72 19.22 21.26
C THR A 797 -10.23 20.58 20.82
N ALA A 798 -9.52 21.25 19.90
CA ALA A 798 -9.92 22.56 19.39
C ALA A 798 -11.31 22.52 18.73
N LEU A 799 -11.54 21.56 17.83
CA LEU A 799 -12.81 21.43 17.11
C LEU A 799 -13.98 21.07 18.02
N ARG A 800 -13.74 20.22 19.03
CA ARG A 800 -14.75 19.92 20.06
C ARG A 800 -15.12 21.15 20.89
N LEU A 801 -14.14 21.95 21.33
CA LEU A 801 -14.38 23.20 22.06
C LEU A 801 -15.18 24.21 21.23
N LEU A 802 -14.99 24.21 19.91
CA LEU A 802 -15.71 25.05 18.95
C LEU A 802 -17.08 24.48 18.55
N GLY A 803 -17.48 23.32 19.09
CA GLY A 803 -18.75 22.66 18.75
C GLY A 803 -18.83 22.16 17.31
N ARG A 804 -17.71 21.82 16.67
CA ARG A 804 -17.66 21.29 15.30
C ARG A 804 -17.91 19.78 15.27
N GLU A 805 -18.41 19.29 14.14
CA GLU A 805 -18.54 17.85 13.88
C GLU A 805 -17.15 17.26 13.60
N VAL A 806 -16.62 16.52 14.57
CA VAL A 806 -15.32 15.87 14.48
C VAL A 806 -15.37 14.50 15.16
N GLU A 807 -14.84 13.48 14.50
CA GLU A 807 -14.59 12.16 15.06
C GLU A 807 -13.08 11.89 15.09
N TYR A 808 -12.61 11.10 16.06
CA TYR A 808 -11.20 10.75 16.19
C TYR A 808 -11.00 9.23 16.35
N LEU A 809 -10.56 8.58 15.28
CA LEU A 809 -10.18 7.17 15.26
C LEU A 809 -8.72 6.99 15.67
N ARG A 810 -8.51 6.56 16.92
CA ARG A 810 -7.19 6.16 17.44
C ARG A 810 -6.97 4.68 17.19
N VAL A 811 -5.91 4.34 16.47
CA VAL A 811 -5.60 2.95 16.13
C VAL A 811 -4.52 2.42 17.09
N GLU A 812 -4.95 1.64 18.08
CA GLU A 812 -4.12 1.15 19.17
C GLU A 812 -2.90 0.36 18.67
N GLY A 813 -1.70 0.66 19.19
CA GLY A 813 -0.44 0.00 18.85
C GLY A 813 0.07 0.18 17.42
N GLU A 814 -0.61 0.95 16.56
CA GLU A 814 -0.14 1.26 15.21
C GLU A 814 0.71 2.53 15.21
N ASN A 815 1.73 2.56 14.32
CA ASN A 815 2.60 3.71 14.08
C ASN A 815 2.02 4.57 12.93
N HIS A 816 2.86 5.29 12.17
CA HIS A 816 2.47 6.17 11.05
C HIS A 816 1.66 5.51 9.94
N HIS A 817 1.78 4.20 9.83
CA HIS A 817 0.98 3.39 8.93
C HIS A 817 0.24 2.33 9.73
N VAL A 818 -1.04 2.14 9.39
CA VAL A 818 -1.85 1.03 9.91
C VAL A 818 -1.56 -0.20 9.07
N VAL A 819 -0.82 -1.16 9.62
CA VAL A 819 -0.31 -2.34 8.91
C VAL A 819 -0.88 -3.66 9.45
N SER A 820 -1.33 -3.70 10.71
CA SER A 820 -1.97 -4.90 11.25
C SER A 820 -3.24 -5.23 10.47
N TYR A 821 -3.35 -6.47 9.98
CA TYR A 821 -4.40 -6.88 9.05
C TYR A 821 -5.82 -6.42 9.41
N ALA A 822 -6.33 -6.85 10.58
CA ALA A 822 -7.69 -6.53 11.01
C ALA A 822 -7.90 -5.03 11.25
N LYS A 823 -6.89 -4.34 11.80
CA LYS A 823 -6.94 -2.89 12.04
C LYS A 823 -6.87 -2.11 10.73
N ARG A 824 -6.06 -2.55 9.76
CA ARG A 824 -5.95 -1.97 8.41
C ARG A 824 -7.28 -2.09 7.68
N LYS A 825 -7.92 -3.27 7.73
CA LYS A 825 -9.26 -3.48 7.16
C LYS A 825 -10.27 -2.52 7.79
N LEU A 826 -10.37 -2.48 9.12
CA LEU A 826 -11.27 -1.57 9.83
C LEU A 826 -10.98 -0.10 9.50
N TRP A 827 -9.71 0.31 9.50
CA TRP A 827 -9.27 1.67 9.16
C TRP A 827 -9.74 2.10 7.76
N MET A 828 -9.53 1.26 6.75
CA MET A 828 -9.94 1.54 5.37
C MET A 828 -11.48 1.58 5.23
N GLN A 829 -12.18 0.67 5.92
CA GLN A 829 -13.65 0.69 5.99
C GLN A 829 -14.19 1.97 6.65
N SER A 830 -13.53 2.45 7.70
CA SER A 830 -13.94 3.64 8.44
C SER A 830 -13.88 4.90 7.59
N ILE A 831 -12.87 5.02 6.71
CA ILE A 831 -12.75 6.12 5.76
C ILE A 831 -13.96 6.17 4.82
N VAL A 832 -14.34 5.03 4.22
CA VAL A 832 -15.47 5.00 3.28
C VAL A 832 -16.79 5.15 4.03
N ALA A 833 -16.96 4.51 5.19
CA ALA A 833 -18.14 4.69 6.02
C ALA A 833 -18.36 6.15 6.45
N TRP A 834 -17.28 6.90 6.70
CA TRP A 834 -17.33 8.32 6.98
C TRP A 834 -17.79 9.14 5.78
N PHE A 835 -17.28 8.84 4.58
CA PHE A 835 -17.75 9.49 3.36
C PHE A 835 -19.19 9.10 2.98
N ASP A 836 -19.61 7.86 3.24
CA ASP A 836 -21.01 7.44 3.05
C ASP A 836 -21.93 8.25 3.98
N ARG A 837 -21.53 8.43 5.25
CA ARG A 837 -22.23 9.31 6.21
C ARG A 837 -22.30 10.77 5.73
N THR A 838 -21.19 11.36 5.32
CA THR A 838 -21.07 12.81 5.10
C THR A 838 -21.41 13.27 3.68
N LEU A 839 -21.13 12.44 2.67
CA LEU A 839 -21.35 12.78 1.25
C LEU A 839 -22.63 12.15 0.70
N LYS A 840 -22.97 10.91 1.10
CA LYS A 840 -24.17 10.22 0.61
C LYS A 840 -25.39 10.38 1.54
N GLY A 841 -25.17 10.70 2.81
CA GLY A 841 -26.23 10.71 3.83
C GLY A 841 -26.62 9.29 4.24
N GLU A 842 -25.68 8.35 4.21
CA GLU A 842 -25.86 6.92 4.47
C GLU A 842 -25.06 6.51 5.72
N PRO A 843 -25.50 6.87 6.94
CA PRO A 843 -24.71 6.67 8.15
C PRO A 843 -24.68 5.21 8.64
N GLU A 844 -25.48 4.31 8.09
CA GLU A 844 -25.74 2.97 8.64
C GLU A 844 -24.47 2.13 8.75
N TRP A 845 -23.54 2.28 7.81
CA TRP A 845 -22.25 1.58 7.89
C TRP A 845 -21.40 2.11 9.05
N TRP A 846 -21.29 3.43 9.19
CA TRP A 846 -20.58 4.05 10.31
C TRP A 846 -21.15 3.58 11.65
N LYS A 847 -22.48 3.58 11.77
CA LYS A 847 -23.18 3.06 12.95
C LYS A 847 -22.91 1.58 13.18
N GLN A 848 -22.88 0.76 12.14
CA GLN A 848 -22.52 -0.67 12.29
C GLN A 848 -21.10 -0.86 12.84
N LEU A 849 -20.16 0.01 12.47
CA LEU A 849 -18.79 -0.07 12.96
C LEU A 849 -18.68 0.37 14.42
N TYR A 850 -19.40 1.44 14.81
CA TYR A 850 -19.14 2.17 16.06
C TYR A 850 -20.32 2.32 17.04
N ASP A 851 -21.56 2.31 16.58
CA ASP A 851 -22.72 2.42 17.46
C ASP A 851 -23.01 1.06 18.12
N GLY A 852 -23.13 1.03 19.45
CA GLY A 852 -23.41 -0.18 20.24
C GLY A 852 -22.20 -0.87 20.86
N ARG A 853 -21.00 -0.25 20.82
CA ARG A 853 -19.78 -0.72 21.51
C ARG A 853 -19.32 0.21 22.65
N GLY A 854 -20.23 1.02 23.19
CA GLY A 854 -19.97 1.95 24.31
C GLY A 854 -20.19 1.33 25.67
#